data_AF-A0A831VWC9-F1
#
_entry.id   AF-A0A831VWC9-F1
#
_cell.length_a   1.000
_cell.length_b   1.000
_cell.length_c   1.000
_cell.angle_alpha   90.00
_cell.angle_beta   90.00
_cell.angle_gamma   90.00
#
_symmetry.space_group_name_H-M   'P 1'
#
loop_
_entity.id
_entity.type
_entity.pdbx_description
1 polymer ?
#
loop_
_entity_poly.entity_id
_entity_poly.type
_entity_poly.pdbx_seq_one_letter_code
_entity_poly.pdbx_strand_id
1 'polypeptide(L)'
;MQPIIFLFSSFLLFAQVGNSQTPTQKLTVEYQDTPLGIDVETPRFSWQMQTMTGKMGQVQKAYQISVTSDAGEKVWDSGKVDSDTALTIMYKGEKLKSRTRYQWVLKVWDEQNKVSENTSWFETGLLDDNPESSEWHDAEWIGGKDADLVLYSHYLSVFKMEYALQLDKSSKSTKASFVFGANDSRLMDKDKNIQGVSNAKDKSFIRFELDIAEVDGSAMGLAKLNIYRVGYAQNDSNEVPLRAYDIPLNLLDVSNKYDKHRVYTACNFGLFEVFLDGTDPEQKISTNDDTMPPPRGKIGFNLNPVGKGNDYISFPMLADIGFYVEAGQKATFAEVKIKNFREPSNVLFHENLGNDSYNGIFKTDSVFNANLSVSEEGYHLAPKKDAILVLADPSKNAVPMLCTEFISENKKIKKARVYATARGIYELYLNGKRVGEDYFNPGLTQYNKTHMYQTYDVTNEIVASDKNAFGAWLSEGWWSGNITYSGENWNYFGDRQSLLAQLIITYEDGSEQMITTNDKDWKLFTDGPVRYGSFFQGEVYDARKEDEIKGWTSTGFDASNWKSAVSVPLEGTSFQTDDFNYKDLKVIAQVGDNPSIVKELTPVNVEEVQPGVFVYDMNQNMVGFPEIQLPPGQAGDTITLRYAELKYPDLSEYEKNTGMVMLENIRAALTQDIYIRKGGTETIRPRFTFHGYRYLEITGIKEAVPLENVKGLVVSSIKELASSYETSNELVNKLWENITWSLRGNFLSIPTDTPARNERMGWSGDINVFSEASTYLAQVEPFLDRHLMAMRDIQRQDGRFTDVAPVGGGFGGTLWGSAGIVIAWEVYQQYGDLALLEEHYEAMKRYVEFLNSKIDSETGVLYEGPLGDWLSPEGFKNEDTMLWAVYHLRDLEILAQTAELLNKSADAETFKKQYQERKIFLNSKYMDPVTGKTLHLGNQSTRFGPPLPEDMYKKAGDFVDTQASYAIPLHFDVLDAKNKEKAVDNLVATVERTNIDELGVERPAYSLMTGFIGTASLTNALSENGKDGLAYKLVQQTSYPSWLYSVKNGATTIWERLNSYTVEDGFGGNNSMNSFNHYSFGAVVSWMYNYSLGIQRDTAQPGFKHFVLKPIPDPTKEMQFAKGYYDSMYGRIKSEWKWANDGWEYSATIPANTSASLHLKTDTAKNLTVNKMKVKKAKGVELISEDHGEVQLELVSGSYEIKITD
;
A
#
# COMPACT_ATOMS: atom_id res chain seq x y z
N MET A 1 -11.50 60.60 18.63
CA MET A 1 -10.98 61.76 19.37
C MET A 1 -11.18 61.48 20.87
N GLN A 2 -10.07 61.19 21.58
CA GLN A 2 -9.84 61.11 23.05
C GLN A 2 -10.81 60.33 24.01
N PRO A 3 -10.34 59.80 25.16
CA PRO A 3 -8.94 59.49 25.56
C PRO A 3 -8.74 58.14 26.31
N ILE A 4 -7.46 57.75 26.34
CA ILE A 4 -6.82 56.79 27.24
C ILE A 4 -6.60 57.44 28.61
N ILE A 5 -6.93 56.76 29.72
CA ILE A 5 -6.29 56.95 31.03
C ILE A 5 -6.12 55.59 31.74
N PHE A 6 -4.86 55.29 32.07
CA PHE A 6 -4.39 54.22 32.94
C PHE A 6 -4.80 54.47 34.40
N LEU A 7 -5.15 53.42 35.15
CA LEU A 7 -4.94 53.39 36.60
C LEU A 7 -4.67 51.97 37.10
N PHE A 8 -3.49 51.83 37.70
CA PHE A 8 -2.99 50.70 38.46
C PHE A 8 -3.94 50.35 39.61
N SER A 9 -4.25 49.05 39.77
CA SER A 9 -4.63 48.48 41.06
C SER A 9 -3.99 47.11 41.23
N SER A 10 -3.03 47.09 42.15
CA SER A 10 -2.26 45.99 42.68
C SER A 10 -3.14 44.80 43.06
N PHE A 11 -2.95 43.65 42.42
CA PHE A 11 -3.45 42.37 42.93
C PHE A 11 -2.33 41.66 43.68
N LEU A 12 -2.55 41.48 44.98
CA LEU A 12 -1.80 40.60 45.85
C LEU A 12 -1.81 39.18 45.28
N LEU A 13 -0.64 38.69 44.87
CA LEU A 13 -0.39 37.27 44.63
C LEU A 13 -0.53 36.53 45.97
N PHE A 14 -1.69 35.91 46.19
CA PHE A 14 -1.74 34.70 47.00
C PHE A 14 -1.26 33.55 46.12
N ALA A 15 -0.02 33.12 46.35
CA ALA A 15 0.45 31.81 45.90
C ALA A 15 -0.32 30.73 46.67
N GLN A 16 -1.49 30.33 46.17
CA GLN A 16 -1.96 28.98 46.41
C GLN A 16 -1.06 28.05 45.57
N VAL A 17 0.01 27.55 46.17
CA VAL A 17 0.63 26.29 45.72
C VAL A 17 -0.36 25.20 46.11
N GLY A 18 -1.44 25.12 45.33
CA GLY A 18 -2.51 24.15 45.50
C GLY A 18 -1.96 22.77 45.23
N ASN A 19 -2.17 21.90 46.20
CA ASN A 19 -1.88 20.48 46.22
C ASN A 19 -2.76 19.76 45.16
N SER A 20 -2.64 20.10 43.88
CA SER A 20 -3.47 19.63 42.78
C SER A 20 -3.14 18.17 42.43
N GLN A 21 -4.18 17.35 42.32
CA GLN A 21 -4.19 15.97 41.85
C GLN A 21 -3.74 15.91 40.38
N THR A 22 -2.97 14.89 40.00
CA THR A 22 -2.53 14.70 38.60
C THR A 22 -3.70 14.20 37.75
N PRO A 23 -4.15 14.93 36.70
CA PRO A 23 -5.24 14.47 35.84
C PRO A 23 -4.83 13.29 34.96
N THR A 24 -5.80 12.46 34.56
CA THR A 24 -5.64 11.48 33.48
C THR A 24 -6.17 12.03 32.17
N GLN A 25 -5.56 11.60 31.06
CA GLN A 25 -5.91 12.00 29.69
C GLN A 25 -5.72 10.82 28.73
N LYS A 26 -6.15 10.97 27.47
CA LYS A 26 -5.97 9.95 26.41
C LYS A 26 -6.39 8.55 26.88
N LEU A 27 -7.62 8.47 27.36
CA LEU A 27 -8.26 7.22 27.75
C LEU A 27 -8.63 6.49 26.46
N THR A 28 -8.02 5.33 26.22
CA THR A 28 -8.25 4.56 25.00
C THR A 28 -8.72 3.16 25.29
N VAL A 29 -9.54 2.62 24.38
CA VAL A 29 -9.85 1.20 24.26
C VAL A 29 -9.38 0.75 22.89
N GLU A 30 -8.63 -0.35 22.80
CA GLU A 30 -8.08 -0.84 21.51
C GLU A 30 -7.37 0.29 20.73
N TYR A 31 -6.53 1.04 21.45
CA TYR A 31 -5.71 2.14 20.92
C TYR A 31 -6.48 3.37 20.38
N GLN A 32 -7.80 3.41 20.56
CA GLN A 32 -8.69 4.48 20.09
C GLN A 32 -9.39 5.20 21.24
N ASP A 33 -9.64 6.51 21.12
CA ASP A 33 -10.21 7.35 22.18
C ASP A 33 -11.66 6.93 22.57
N THR A 34 -12.53 6.69 21.57
CA THR A 34 -13.91 6.23 21.76
C THR A 34 -14.33 5.31 20.61
N PRO A 35 -13.80 4.07 20.55
CA PRO A 35 -14.02 3.19 19.42
C PRO A 35 -15.50 2.78 19.31
N LEU A 36 -16.00 2.77 18.07
CA LEU A 36 -17.37 2.43 17.73
C LEU A 36 -17.39 1.15 16.87
N GLY A 37 -18.05 0.12 17.37
CA GLY A 37 -18.27 -1.12 16.65
C GLY A 37 -17.09 -2.09 16.68
N ILE A 38 -16.42 -2.26 17.83
CA ILE A 38 -15.33 -3.24 17.97
C ILE A 38 -15.85 -4.64 18.24
N ASP A 39 -15.19 -5.66 17.66
CA ASP A 39 -15.52 -7.07 17.89
C ASP A 39 -14.56 -7.79 18.86
N VAL A 40 -13.79 -7.02 19.62
CA VAL A 40 -12.88 -7.57 20.63
C VAL A 40 -13.68 -7.93 21.89
N GLU A 41 -13.80 -9.22 22.20
CA GLU A 41 -14.54 -9.69 23.38
C GLU A 41 -13.87 -9.32 24.72
N THR A 42 -12.55 -9.14 24.71
CA THR A 42 -11.75 -8.77 25.89
C THR A 42 -10.92 -7.51 25.65
N PRO A 43 -11.57 -6.34 25.51
CA PRO A 43 -10.88 -5.13 25.06
C PRO A 43 -9.79 -4.65 26.04
N ARG A 44 -8.75 -4.04 25.48
CA ARG A 44 -7.55 -3.49 26.11
C ARG A 44 -7.77 -2.02 26.47
N PHE A 45 -7.70 -1.67 27.75
CA PHE A 45 -7.80 -0.30 28.24
C PHE A 45 -6.41 0.31 28.48
N SER A 46 -6.19 1.54 28.04
CA SER A 46 -4.98 2.32 28.33
C SER A 46 -5.28 3.77 28.68
N TRP A 47 -4.38 4.44 29.40
CA TRP A 47 -4.50 5.86 29.74
C TRP A 47 -3.16 6.51 30.02
N GLN A 48 -3.12 7.84 29.90
CA GLN A 48 -1.98 8.67 30.28
C GLN A 48 -2.26 9.44 31.58
N MET A 49 -1.21 9.64 32.37
CA MET A 49 -1.20 10.70 33.39
C MET A 49 -0.65 11.98 32.79
N GLN A 50 -1.30 13.12 33.04
CA GLN A 50 -0.83 14.41 32.54
C GLN A 50 0.49 14.81 33.24
N THR A 51 1.53 15.04 32.45
CA THR A 51 2.83 15.52 32.96
C THR A 51 2.71 16.99 33.35
N MET A 52 2.81 17.31 34.64
CA MET A 52 2.64 18.67 35.15
C MET A 52 4.00 19.38 35.22
N THR A 53 4.11 20.52 34.54
CA THR A 53 5.33 21.33 34.54
C THR A 53 5.76 21.71 35.95
N GLY A 54 7.03 21.47 36.28
CA GLY A 54 7.64 21.81 37.57
C GLY A 54 7.37 20.81 38.71
N LYS A 55 6.60 19.73 38.47
CA LYS A 55 6.52 18.57 39.36
C LYS A 55 7.53 17.50 38.95
N MET A 56 8.01 16.73 39.93
CA MET A 56 8.95 15.61 39.74
C MET A 56 8.37 14.37 40.41
N GLY A 57 8.52 13.21 39.79
CA GLY A 57 8.15 11.91 40.37
C GLY A 57 6.65 11.67 40.48
N GLN A 58 5.87 12.23 39.55
CA GLN A 58 4.45 11.90 39.42
C GLN A 58 4.32 10.43 38.99
N VAL A 59 3.61 9.63 39.80
CA VAL A 59 3.40 8.19 39.51
C VAL A 59 2.00 7.73 39.89
N GLN A 60 1.50 6.72 39.19
CA GLN A 60 0.33 5.97 39.60
C GLN A 60 0.73 4.97 40.69
N LYS A 61 -0.10 4.84 41.74
CA LYS A 61 0.03 3.80 42.77
C LYS A 61 -1.06 2.74 42.68
N ALA A 62 -2.22 3.11 42.17
CA ALA A 62 -3.32 2.18 41.96
C ALA A 62 -4.25 2.71 40.86
N TYR A 63 -5.05 1.81 40.30
CA TYR A 63 -6.16 2.16 39.44
C TYR A 63 -7.44 1.39 39.82
N GLN A 64 -8.58 1.84 39.32
CA GLN A 64 -9.84 1.10 39.30
C GLN A 64 -10.57 1.43 38.01
N ILE A 65 -10.96 0.41 37.26
CA ILE A 65 -11.83 0.51 36.09
C ILE A 65 -13.18 -0.04 36.48
N SER A 66 -14.24 0.72 36.19
CA SER A 66 -15.61 0.26 36.33
C SER A 66 -16.34 0.43 35.01
N VAL A 67 -16.92 -0.63 34.47
CA VAL A 67 -17.61 -0.63 33.18
C VAL A 67 -19.09 -0.90 33.42
N THR A 68 -19.93 -0.06 32.81
CA THR A 68 -21.39 -0.11 32.91
C THR A 68 -21.99 -0.15 31.52
N SER A 69 -22.95 -1.06 31.29
CA SER A 69 -23.71 -1.12 30.04
C SER A 69 -24.64 0.09 29.89
N ASP A 70 -25.17 0.30 28.69
CA ASP A 70 -26.17 1.34 28.42
C ASP A 70 -27.52 1.12 29.13
N ALA A 71 -27.77 -0.08 29.66
CA ALA A 71 -28.87 -0.40 30.55
C ALA A 71 -28.60 -0.01 32.03
N GLY A 72 -27.40 0.49 32.34
CA GLY A 72 -26.99 0.85 33.70
C GLY A 72 -26.47 -0.33 34.54
N GLU A 73 -26.27 -1.50 33.93
CA GLU A 73 -25.74 -2.68 34.63
C GLU A 73 -24.22 -2.59 34.73
N LYS A 74 -23.66 -2.71 35.94
CA LYS A 74 -22.21 -2.76 36.12
C LYS A 74 -21.69 -4.14 35.74
N VAL A 75 -21.10 -4.25 34.55
CA VAL A 75 -20.60 -5.51 33.96
C VAL A 75 -19.16 -5.83 34.37
N TRP A 76 -18.40 -4.81 34.82
CA TRP A 76 -17.06 -5.01 35.35
C TRP A 76 -16.70 -3.96 36.40
N ASP A 77 -15.95 -4.40 37.40
CA ASP A 77 -15.29 -3.55 38.38
C ASP A 77 -13.99 -4.24 38.77
N SER A 78 -12.86 -3.66 38.42
CA SER A 78 -11.56 -4.23 38.79
C SER A 78 -11.31 -4.19 40.31
N GLY A 79 -12.10 -3.40 41.05
CA GLY A 79 -11.72 -2.92 42.37
C GLY A 79 -10.49 -2.01 42.29
N LYS A 80 -10.02 -1.55 43.45
CA LYS A 80 -8.73 -0.85 43.53
C LYS A 80 -7.61 -1.89 43.35
N VAL A 81 -6.88 -1.77 42.25
CA VAL A 81 -5.72 -2.60 41.92
C VAL A 81 -4.46 -1.80 42.24
N ASP A 82 -3.66 -2.27 43.19
CA ASP A 82 -2.37 -1.66 43.54
C ASP A 82 -1.32 -2.00 42.47
N SER A 83 -1.36 -1.23 41.38
CA SER A 83 -0.48 -1.36 40.22
C SER A 83 -0.27 0.00 39.57
N ASP A 84 0.93 0.19 39.02
CA ASP A 84 1.34 1.37 38.27
C ASP A 84 1.28 1.17 36.75
N THR A 85 0.85 0.00 36.29
CA THR A 85 0.59 -0.29 34.86
C THR A 85 -0.61 0.52 34.38
N ALA A 86 -0.51 1.11 33.20
CA ALA A 86 -1.56 1.93 32.59
C ALA A 86 -1.84 1.59 31.13
N LEU A 87 -1.20 0.55 30.59
CA LEU A 87 -1.35 0.10 29.20
C LEU A 87 -1.97 -1.29 29.15
N THR A 88 -2.73 -1.52 28.08
CA THR A 88 -3.24 -2.83 27.65
C THR A 88 -3.89 -3.65 28.78
N ILE A 89 -4.62 -2.97 29.66
CA ILE A 89 -5.33 -3.62 30.77
C ILE A 89 -6.52 -4.37 30.18
N MET A 90 -6.43 -5.70 30.14
CA MET A 90 -7.48 -6.55 29.59
C MET A 90 -8.77 -6.47 30.42
N TYR A 91 -9.90 -6.35 29.73
CA TYR A 91 -11.23 -6.54 30.31
C TYR A 91 -11.36 -7.93 30.96
N LYS A 92 -11.88 -7.98 32.19
CA LYS A 92 -12.11 -9.23 32.96
C LYS A 92 -13.53 -9.33 33.51
N GLY A 93 -14.46 -8.60 32.90
CA GLY A 93 -15.86 -8.56 33.34
C GLY A 93 -16.72 -9.65 32.71
N GLU A 94 -18.03 -9.44 32.81
CA GLU A 94 -19.03 -10.29 32.16
C GLU A 94 -18.91 -10.23 30.64
N LYS A 95 -19.32 -11.31 29.94
CA LYS A 95 -19.30 -11.36 28.47
C LYS A 95 -20.02 -10.14 27.88
N LEU A 96 -19.33 -9.45 26.97
CA LEU A 96 -19.88 -8.30 26.26
C LEU A 96 -21.01 -8.74 25.30
N LYS A 97 -22.00 -7.88 25.14
CA LYS A 97 -23.15 -8.09 24.23
C LYS A 97 -22.89 -7.31 22.94
N SER A 98 -23.42 -7.80 21.82
CA SER A 98 -23.34 -7.09 20.54
C SER A 98 -24.07 -5.74 20.63
N ARG A 99 -23.67 -4.78 19.79
CA ARG A 99 -24.37 -3.50 19.56
C ARG A 99 -24.62 -2.70 20.83
N THR A 100 -23.75 -2.85 21.83
CA THR A 100 -23.93 -2.33 23.18
C THR A 100 -22.85 -1.30 23.49
N ARG A 101 -23.28 -0.11 23.92
CA ARG A 101 -22.35 0.92 24.40
C ARG A 101 -22.03 0.66 25.87
N TYR A 102 -20.75 0.71 26.19
CA TYR A 102 -20.24 0.58 27.54
C TYR A 102 -19.59 1.88 27.97
N GLN A 103 -20.10 2.48 29.04
CA GLN A 103 -19.44 3.60 29.72
C GLN A 103 -18.43 3.02 30.70
N TRP A 104 -17.23 3.57 30.75
CA TRP A 104 -16.24 3.18 31.74
C TRP A 104 -15.71 4.38 32.50
N VAL A 105 -15.53 4.17 33.80
CA VAL A 105 -14.95 5.14 34.74
C VAL A 105 -13.59 4.62 35.15
N LEU A 106 -12.58 5.46 34.97
CA LEU A 106 -11.23 5.25 35.43
C LEU A 106 -11.00 6.08 36.70
N LYS A 107 -10.54 5.42 37.76
CA LYS A 107 -9.94 6.08 38.93
C LYS A 107 -8.47 5.74 39.01
N VAL A 108 -7.63 6.74 39.23
CA VAL A 108 -6.17 6.58 39.40
C VAL A 108 -5.73 7.27 40.68
N TRP A 109 -4.98 6.57 41.52
CA TRP A 109 -4.38 7.11 42.74
C TRP A 109 -2.95 7.53 42.46
N ASP A 110 -2.63 8.79 42.72
CA ASP A 110 -1.27 9.32 42.54
C ASP A 110 -0.35 9.00 43.73
N GLU A 111 0.89 9.50 43.68
CA GLU A 111 1.91 9.30 44.71
C GLU A 111 1.55 9.92 46.08
N GLN A 112 0.55 10.80 46.15
CA GLN A 112 -0.03 11.32 47.39
C GLN A 112 -1.35 10.65 47.77
N ASN A 113 -1.70 9.52 47.14
CA ASN A 113 -2.98 8.83 47.28
C ASN A 113 -4.21 9.69 46.93
N LYS A 114 -4.06 10.75 46.13
CA LYS A 114 -5.21 11.50 45.62
C LYS A 114 -5.76 10.81 44.39
N VAL A 115 -7.08 10.87 44.23
CA VAL A 115 -7.81 10.13 43.19
C VAL A 115 -8.17 11.04 42.03
N SER A 116 -7.71 10.72 40.84
CA SER A 116 -8.27 11.26 39.59
C SER A 116 -9.31 10.35 39.01
N GLU A 117 -10.47 10.92 38.66
CA GLU A 117 -11.57 10.25 38.01
C GLU A 117 -11.77 10.82 36.61
N ASN A 118 -11.89 9.95 35.60
CA ASN A 118 -12.22 10.33 34.24
C ASN A 118 -13.11 9.24 33.60
N THR A 119 -13.87 9.59 32.57
CA THR A 119 -14.84 8.69 31.94
C THR A 119 -14.66 8.68 30.43
N SER A 120 -14.81 7.51 29.82
CA SER A 120 -14.90 7.37 28.37
C SER A 120 -15.89 6.23 28.04
N TRP A 121 -16.01 5.85 26.77
CA TRP A 121 -16.88 4.78 26.32
C TRP A 121 -16.29 4.04 25.14
N PHE A 122 -16.73 2.80 24.96
CA PHE A 122 -16.55 2.03 23.74
C PHE A 122 -17.90 1.38 23.39
N GLU A 123 -18.10 1.03 22.14
CA GLU A 123 -19.31 0.34 21.69
C GLU A 123 -18.93 -0.89 20.87
N THR A 124 -19.54 -2.02 21.19
CA THR A 124 -19.30 -3.28 20.49
C THR A 124 -20.01 -3.33 19.15
N GLY A 125 -19.42 -4.05 18.21
CA GLY A 125 -19.98 -4.36 16.90
C GLY A 125 -20.98 -5.50 16.97
N LEU A 126 -20.95 -6.38 15.98
CA LEU A 126 -21.81 -7.56 15.90
C LEU A 126 -21.31 -8.71 16.80
N LEU A 127 -20.02 -8.75 17.16
CA LEU A 127 -19.38 -9.79 17.98
C LEU A 127 -19.59 -11.24 17.46
N ASP A 128 -19.95 -11.38 16.20
CA ASP A 128 -20.09 -12.65 15.51
C ASP A 128 -19.43 -12.53 14.15
N ASP A 129 -18.37 -13.31 13.95
CA ASP A 129 -17.56 -13.27 12.75
C ASP A 129 -18.17 -14.09 11.60
N ASN A 130 -19.29 -14.77 11.81
CA ASN A 130 -19.95 -15.53 10.75
C ASN A 130 -20.73 -14.60 9.80
N PRO A 131 -20.44 -14.58 8.48
CA PRO A 131 -21.22 -13.81 7.50
C PRO A 131 -22.70 -14.20 7.42
N GLU A 132 -23.07 -15.42 7.85
CA GLU A 132 -24.45 -15.92 7.91
C GLU A 132 -25.07 -15.78 9.31
N SER A 133 -24.42 -15.03 10.21
CA SER A 133 -24.93 -14.79 11.55
C SER A 133 -26.31 -14.14 11.53
N SER A 134 -27.14 -14.51 12.51
CA SER A 134 -28.39 -13.82 12.80
C SER A 134 -28.20 -12.34 13.15
N GLU A 135 -27.01 -11.93 13.59
CA GLU A 135 -26.70 -10.51 13.86
C GLU A 135 -26.73 -9.64 12.59
N TRP A 136 -26.66 -10.24 11.39
CA TRP A 136 -26.85 -9.55 10.11
C TRP A 136 -28.33 -9.39 9.71
N HIS A 137 -29.28 -9.95 10.48
CA HIS A 137 -30.74 -9.78 10.28
C HIS A 137 -31.21 -10.06 8.84
N ASP A 138 -30.72 -11.15 8.24
CA ASP A 138 -31.01 -11.55 6.86
C ASP A 138 -30.56 -10.52 5.80
N ALA A 139 -29.60 -9.65 6.11
CA ALA A 139 -28.96 -8.80 5.11
C ALA A 139 -28.25 -9.64 4.03
N GLU A 140 -28.48 -9.30 2.78
CA GLU A 140 -27.93 -9.99 1.62
C GLU A 140 -26.82 -9.17 0.97
N TRP A 141 -25.86 -9.85 0.34
CA TRP A 141 -24.91 -9.23 -0.57
C TRP A 141 -25.62 -8.82 -1.85
N ILE A 142 -25.90 -7.53 -2.04
CA ILE A 142 -26.66 -7.05 -3.20
C ILE A 142 -25.80 -6.25 -4.19
N GLY A 143 -26.11 -6.38 -5.48
CA GLY A 143 -25.40 -5.71 -6.57
C GLY A 143 -26.09 -5.93 -7.91
N GLY A 144 -25.30 -5.95 -8.99
CA GLY A 144 -25.77 -6.17 -10.36
C GLY A 144 -25.55 -7.59 -10.87
N LYS A 145 -26.23 -7.92 -11.98
CA LYS A 145 -26.05 -9.16 -12.74
C LYS A 145 -24.99 -9.01 -13.85
N ASP A 146 -24.75 -10.05 -14.64
CA ASP A 146 -23.74 -10.09 -15.71
C ASP A 146 -23.86 -8.93 -16.71
N ALA A 147 -25.10 -8.55 -17.06
CA ALA A 147 -25.37 -7.44 -17.97
C ALA A 147 -24.93 -6.08 -17.41
N ASP A 148 -24.67 -5.99 -16.12
CA ASP A 148 -24.40 -4.78 -15.35
C ASP A 148 -22.91 -4.58 -15.06
N LEU A 149 -22.05 -5.54 -15.46
CA LEU A 149 -20.60 -5.44 -15.33
C LEU A 149 -20.09 -4.17 -16.03
N VAL A 150 -19.21 -3.45 -15.35
CA VAL A 150 -18.60 -2.23 -15.86
C VAL A 150 -17.58 -2.60 -16.93
N LEU A 151 -17.69 -1.96 -18.10
CA LEU A 151 -16.66 -2.04 -19.14
C LEU A 151 -16.34 -0.63 -19.61
N TYR A 152 -15.11 -0.19 -19.35
CA TYR A 152 -14.52 0.96 -20.01
C TYR A 152 -13.34 0.49 -20.84
N SER A 153 -13.59 0.26 -22.14
CA SER A 153 -12.70 -0.47 -23.05
C SER A 153 -11.33 0.18 -23.21
N HIS A 154 -11.27 1.51 -23.15
CA HIS A 154 -10.04 2.30 -23.26
C HIS A 154 -9.12 2.17 -22.03
N TYR A 155 -9.57 1.54 -20.94
CA TYR A 155 -8.80 1.30 -19.72
C TYR A 155 -8.54 -0.21 -19.47
N LEU A 156 -8.95 -1.08 -20.41
CA LEU A 156 -8.83 -2.53 -20.27
C LEU A 156 -7.61 -3.07 -21.04
N SER A 157 -6.52 -3.41 -20.32
CA SER A 157 -5.27 -3.94 -20.89
C SER A 157 -5.05 -5.45 -20.68
N VAL A 158 -5.95 -6.11 -19.94
CA VAL A 158 -5.91 -7.55 -19.69
C VAL A 158 -7.30 -8.12 -19.91
N PHE A 159 -7.47 -8.95 -20.95
CA PHE A 159 -8.78 -9.42 -21.40
C PHE A 159 -8.68 -10.67 -22.27
N LYS A 160 -9.80 -11.36 -22.46
CA LYS A 160 -9.96 -12.38 -23.50
C LYS A 160 -10.95 -11.89 -24.55
N MET A 161 -10.73 -12.22 -25.82
CA MET A 161 -11.72 -11.99 -26.89
C MET A 161 -12.07 -13.29 -27.59
N GLU A 162 -13.33 -13.40 -27.98
CA GLU A 162 -13.87 -14.50 -28.78
C GLU A 162 -14.70 -13.89 -29.91
N TYR A 163 -14.53 -14.38 -31.13
CA TYR A 163 -15.40 -14.04 -32.26
C TYR A 163 -15.40 -15.16 -33.29
N ALA A 164 -16.50 -15.30 -34.01
CA ALA A 164 -16.60 -16.16 -35.17
C ALA A 164 -16.45 -15.36 -36.46
N LEU A 165 -15.77 -15.93 -37.45
CA LEU A 165 -15.54 -15.37 -38.77
C LEU A 165 -15.87 -16.41 -39.85
N GLN A 166 -16.63 -15.99 -40.86
CA GLN A 166 -16.94 -16.79 -42.04
C GLN A 166 -16.71 -15.97 -43.32
N LEU A 167 -15.89 -16.50 -44.23
CA LEU A 167 -15.66 -15.93 -45.55
C LEU A 167 -16.72 -16.42 -46.54
N ASP A 168 -17.20 -15.55 -47.43
CA ASP A 168 -18.24 -15.92 -48.39
C ASP A 168 -17.68 -16.72 -49.57
N LYS A 169 -18.12 -17.98 -49.66
CA LYS A 169 -17.79 -18.89 -50.76
C LYS A 169 -18.29 -18.39 -52.12
N SER A 170 -19.44 -17.71 -52.16
CA SER A 170 -20.08 -17.32 -53.43
C SER A 170 -19.30 -16.23 -54.17
N SER A 171 -18.74 -15.27 -53.42
CA SER A 171 -17.83 -14.23 -53.92
C SER A 171 -16.37 -14.68 -54.02
N LYS A 172 -16.04 -15.90 -53.58
CA LYS A 172 -14.66 -16.41 -53.48
C LYS A 172 -13.79 -15.50 -52.60
N SER A 173 -14.36 -15.07 -51.47
CA SER A 173 -13.63 -14.23 -50.53
C SER A 173 -12.47 -15.01 -49.92
N THR A 174 -11.32 -14.37 -49.84
CA THR A 174 -10.08 -14.96 -49.35
C THR A 174 -9.64 -14.38 -48.01
N LYS A 175 -10.11 -13.21 -47.60
CA LYS A 175 -9.66 -12.60 -46.35
C LYS A 175 -10.62 -11.59 -45.73
N ALA A 176 -10.56 -11.47 -44.41
CA ALA A 176 -11.23 -10.47 -43.59
C ALA A 176 -10.56 -10.38 -42.21
N SER A 177 -10.71 -9.24 -41.52
CA SER A 177 -10.06 -9.02 -40.22
C SER A 177 -11.02 -8.55 -39.14
N PHE A 178 -10.81 -9.06 -37.92
CA PHE A 178 -11.34 -8.45 -36.71
C PHE A 178 -10.38 -7.37 -36.22
N VAL A 179 -10.90 -6.26 -35.71
CA VAL A 179 -10.15 -5.05 -35.34
C VAL A 179 -10.38 -4.73 -33.87
N PHE A 180 -9.33 -4.32 -33.17
CA PHE A 180 -9.38 -3.85 -31.79
C PHE A 180 -8.24 -2.86 -31.50
N GLY A 181 -8.20 -2.29 -30.30
CA GLY A 181 -7.20 -1.31 -29.92
C GLY A 181 -7.28 -0.05 -30.78
N ALA A 182 -8.46 0.25 -31.32
CA ALA A 182 -8.62 1.37 -32.21
C ALA A 182 -8.93 2.66 -31.44
N ASN A 183 -8.52 3.80 -31.98
CA ASN A 183 -8.82 5.13 -31.42
C ASN A 183 -8.40 5.35 -29.96
N ASP A 184 -7.36 4.66 -29.48
CA ASP A 184 -6.75 4.98 -28.19
C ASP A 184 -6.28 6.45 -28.19
N SER A 185 -6.93 7.27 -27.35
CA SER A 185 -6.71 8.71 -27.32
C SER A 185 -5.25 9.11 -27.06
N ARG A 186 -4.47 8.23 -26.41
CA ARG A 186 -3.04 8.46 -26.15
C ARG A 186 -2.23 8.45 -27.44
N LEU A 187 -2.64 7.67 -28.44
CA LEU A 187 -1.95 7.57 -29.75
C LEU A 187 -2.42 8.66 -30.73
N MET A 188 -3.47 9.41 -30.40
CA MET A 188 -3.96 10.52 -31.22
C MET A 188 -3.23 11.83 -30.92
N ASP A 189 -2.60 11.91 -29.75
CA ASP A 189 -1.90 13.08 -29.24
C ASP A 189 -0.44 12.71 -28.89
N LYS A 190 0.50 13.32 -29.62
CA LYS A 190 1.94 13.07 -29.46
C LYS A 190 2.45 13.40 -28.06
N ASP A 191 1.77 14.27 -27.31
CA ASP A 191 2.22 14.69 -25.99
C ASP A 191 1.73 13.70 -24.90
N LYS A 192 0.86 12.74 -25.27
CA LYS A 192 0.33 11.68 -24.40
C LYS A 192 0.99 10.31 -24.59
N ASN A 193 1.98 10.19 -25.47
CA ASN A 193 2.66 8.93 -25.73
C ASN A 193 4.16 9.11 -26.03
N ILE A 194 4.97 8.15 -25.59
CA ILE A 194 6.43 8.21 -25.78
C ILE A 194 6.88 7.84 -27.20
N GLN A 195 5.98 7.31 -28.03
CA GLN A 195 6.27 6.99 -29.44
C GLN A 195 6.27 8.24 -30.33
N GLY A 196 5.78 9.37 -29.82
CA GLY A 196 5.65 10.63 -30.56
C GLY A 196 4.69 10.53 -31.75
N VAL A 197 3.70 9.63 -31.70
CA VAL A 197 2.68 9.48 -32.76
C VAL A 197 1.49 10.40 -32.50
N SER A 198 0.85 10.89 -33.56
CA SER A 198 -0.39 11.66 -33.47
C SER A 198 -1.30 11.24 -34.63
N ASN A 199 -2.14 10.26 -34.35
CA ASN A 199 -3.04 9.68 -35.34
C ASN A 199 -4.36 10.44 -35.41
N ALA A 200 -4.90 10.57 -36.62
CA ALA A 200 -6.29 10.95 -36.79
C ALA A 200 -7.23 9.81 -36.35
N LYS A 201 -8.50 10.12 -36.12
CA LYS A 201 -9.52 9.11 -35.84
C LYS A 201 -9.55 8.05 -36.95
N ASP A 202 -9.68 6.79 -36.54
CA ASP A 202 -9.68 5.57 -37.35
C ASP A 202 -8.35 5.31 -38.10
N LYS A 203 -7.22 5.86 -37.60
CA LYS A 203 -5.86 5.66 -38.15
C LYS A 203 -4.90 4.91 -37.24
N SER A 204 -5.32 4.52 -36.04
CA SER A 204 -4.56 3.62 -35.17
C SER A 204 -5.44 2.45 -34.75
N PHE A 205 -5.00 1.21 -34.98
CA PHE A 205 -5.70 -0.03 -34.65
C PHE A 205 -4.81 -1.27 -34.82
N ILE A 206 -5.24 -2.40 -34.26
CA ILE A 206 -4.70 -3.73 -34.53
C ILE A 206 -5.75 -4.55 -35.26
N ARG A 207 -5.35 -5.31 -36.28
CA ARG A 207 -6.28 -6.22 -36.97
C ARG A 207 -5.70 -7.63 -37.12
N PHE A 208 -6.51 -8.62 -36.77
CA PHE A 208 -6.23 -10.05 -36.93
C PHE A 208 -7.00 -10.55 -38.14
N GLU A 209 -6.28 -10.90 -39.21
CA GLU A 209 -6.81 -11.28 -40.51
C GLU A 209 -6.69 -12.79 -40.71
N LEU A 210 -7.81 -13.44 -41.03
CA LEU A 210 -7.81 -14.79 -41.58
C LEU A 210 -7.63 -14.67 -43.10
N ASP A 211 -6.59 -15.30 -43.65
CA ASP A 211 -6.31 -15.34 -45.08
C ASP A 211 -6.26 -16.79 -45.60
N ILE A 212 -7.15 -17.12 -46.53
CA ILE A 212 -7.25 -18.44 -47.17
C ILE A 212 -6.80 -18.43 -48.64
N ALA A 213 -6.18 -17.34 -49.12
CA ALA A 213 -5.83 -17.17 -50.53
C ALA A 213 -4.94 -18.29 -51.10
N GLU A 214 -4.04 -18.81 -50.27
CA GLU A 214 -3.09 -19.86 -50.64
C GLU A 214 -3.60 -21.29 -50.37
N VAL A 215 -4.82 -21.45 -49.82
CA VAL A 215 -5.35 -22.76 -49.40
C VAL A 215 -5.71 -23.64 -50.61
N ASP A 216 -4.83 -24.59 -50.91
CA ASP A 216 -4.94 -25.52 -52.04
C ASP A 216 -4.92 -27.01 -51.66
N GLY A 217 -4.73 -27.33 -50.37
CA GLY A 217 -4.72 -28.69 -49.83
C GLY A 217 -3.35 -29.37 -49.85
N SER A 218 -2.30 -28.64 -50.25
CA SER A 218 -0.91 -29.08 -50.12
C SER A 218 -0.30 -28.68 -48.78
N ALA A 219 0.84 -29.27 -48.43
CA ALA A 219 1.59 -28.90 -47.22
C ALA A 219 2.14 -27.46 -47.24
N MET A 220 2.16 -26.80 -48.40
CA MET A 220 2.61 -25.41 -48.55
C MET A 220 1.45 -24.41 -48.76
N GLY A 221 0.25 -24.89 -49.09
CA GLY A 221 -0.94 -24.07 -49.28
C GLY A 221 -1.77 -23.99 -48.00
N LEU A 222 -1.21 -23.36 -46.96
CA LEU A 222 -1.85 -23.19 -45.66
C LEU A 222 -2.62 -21.86 -45.59
N ALA A 223 -3.67 -21.82 -44.76
CA ALA A 223 -4.26 -20.55 -44.38
C ALA A 223 -3.31 -19.80 -43.44
N LYS A 224 -3.46 -18.48 -43.35
CA LYS A 224 -2.62 -17.63 -42.51
C LYS A 224 -3.47 -16.80 -41.56
N LEU A 225 -2.95 -16.61 -40.36
CA LEU A 225 -3.35 -15.55 -39.45
C LEU A 225 -2.34 -14.39 -39.60
N ASN A 226 -2.72 -13.36 -40.35
CA ASN A 226 -1.92 -12.16 -40.51
C ASN A 226 -2.29 -11.14 -39.41
N ILE A 227 -1.30 -10.61 -38.72
CA ILE A 227 -1.48 -9.65 -37.63
C ILE A 227 -0.86 -8.33 -38.03
N TYR A 228 -1.68 -7.29 -38.08
CA TYR A 228 -1.26 -5.93 -38.43
C TYR A 228 -1.37 -5.04 -37.21
N ARG A 229 -0.37 -4.18 -37.04
CA ARG A 229 -0.39 -3.06 -36.09
C ARG A 229 -0.27 -1.78 -36.91
N VAL A 230 -1.19 -0.83 -36.68
CA VAL A 230 -1.31 0.41 -37.44
C VAL A 230 -1.32 1.59 -36.49
N GLY A 231 -0.43 2.56 -36.68
CA GLY A 231 -0.43 3.83 -35.94
C GLY A 231 0.09 3.77 -34.49
N TYR A 232 0.51 2.63 -33.97
CA TYR A 232 1.10 2.51 -32.64
C TYR A 232 2.59 2.90 -32.62
N ALA A 233 3.28 2.72 -33.74
CA ALA A 233 4.67 3.12 -33.95
C ALA A 233 4.87 3.66 -35.37
N GLN A 234 5.96 4.41 -35.59
CA GLN A 234 6.21 5.07 -36.89
C GLN A 234 6.39 4.09 -38.07
N ASN A 235 6.82 2.86 -37.80
CA ASN A 235 7.06 1.83 -38.81
C ASN A 235 5.89 0.86 -39.01
N ASP A 236 4.76 1.13 -38.36
CA ASP A 236 3.55 0.33 -38.50
C ASP A 236 2.96 0.43 -39.92
N SER A 237 2.27 -0.62 -40.36
CA SER A 237 1.74 -0.73 -41.71
C SER A 237 0.38 -1.42 -41.73
N ASN A 238 -0.55 -0.90 -42.52
CA ASN A 238 -1.82 -1.56 -42.80
C ASN A 238 -1.71 -2.57 -43.96
N GLU A 239 -0.61 -2.55 -44.71
CA GLU A 239 -0.41 -3.37 -45.92
C GLU A 239 0.56 -4.55 -45.68
N VAL A 240 1.44 -4.42 -44.68
CA VAL A 240 2.45 -5.43 -44.35
C VAL A 240 2.17 -5.94 -42.94
N PRO A 241 1.92 -7.25 -42.76
CA PRO A 241 1.69 -7.79 -41.43
C PRO A 241 2.94 -7.68 -40.56
N LEU A 242 2.74 -7.32 -39.29
CA LEU A 242 3.78 -7.35 -38.27
C LEU A 242 4.21 -8.80 -38.00
N ARG A 243 3.25 -9.72 -38.02
CA ARG A 243 3.46 -11.17 -37.91
C ARG A 243 2.47 -11.93 -38.80
N ALA A 244 2.88 -13.08 -39.30
CA ALA A 244 2.02 -14.03 -39.99
C ALA A 244 2.28 -15.43 -39.42
N TYR A 245 1.23 -16.14 -39.06
CA TYR A 245 1.29 -17.52 -38.58
C TYR A 245 0.56 -18.44 -39.55
N ASP A 246 1.21 -19.53 -39.95
CA ASP A 246 0.55 -20.58 -40.72
C ASP A 246 -0.45 -21.32 -39.82
N ILE A 247 -1.67 -21.51 -40.33
CA ILE A 247 -2.73 -22.27 -39.65
C ILE A 247 -2.56 -23.75 -40.03
N PRO A 248 -2.40 -24.65 -39.05
CA PRO A 248 -2.26 -26.08 -39.29
C PRO A 248 -3.42 -26.69 -40.10
N LEU A 249 -3.11 -27.63 -41.00
CA LEU A 249 -4.10 -28.31 -41.86
C LEU A 249 -5.20 -29.04 -41.07
N ASN A 250 -4.92 -29.49 -39.84
CA ASN A 250 -5.92 -30.13 -38.99
C ASN A 250 -6.96 -29.15 -38.42
N LEU A 251 -6.70 -27.84 -38.47
CA LEU A 251 -7.63 -26.79 -38.07
C LEU A 251 -8.35 -26.21 -39.28
N LEU A 252 -7.63 -25.90 -40.37
CA LEU A 252 -8.21 -25.31 -41.58
C LEU A 252 -7.57 -25.87 -42.86
N ASP A 253 -8.40 -26.43 -43.73
CA ASP A 253 -8.03 -26.98 -45.03
C ASP A 253 -9.07 -26.67 -46.13
N VAL A 254 -8.93 -27.30 -47.30
CA VAL A 254 -9.84 -27.08 -48.44
C VAL A 254 -11.29 -27.47 -48.14
N SER A 255 -11.53 -28.42 -47.24
CA SER A 255 -12.85 -28.94 -46.90
C SER A 255 -13.66 -27.97 -46.06
N ASN A 256 -13.00 -27.18 -45.19
CA ASN A 256 -13.66 -26.29 -44.24
C ASN A 256 -13.30 -24.80 -44.39
N LYS A 257 -12.42 -24.38 -45.32
CA LYS A 257 -11.97 -22.96 -45.45
C LYS A 257 -13.06 -21.87 -45.62
N TYR A 258 -14.30 -22.24 -45.91
CA TYR A 258 -15.45 -21.30 -45.98
C TYR A 258 -16.50 -21.55 -44.88
N ASP A 259 -16.21 -22.46 -43.97
CA ASP A 259 -17.01 -22.68 -42.78
C ASP A 259 -16.79 -21.53 -41.79
N LYS A 260 -17.63 -21.50 -40.77
CA LYS A 260 -17.51 -20.52 -39.69
C LYS A 260 -16.44 -21.00 -38.73
N HIS A 261 -15.38 -20.21 -38.56
CA HIS A 261 -14.30 -20.49 -37.63
C HIS A 261 -14.35 -19.54 -36.42
N ARG A 262 -14.09 -20.06 -35.22
CA ARG A 262 -14.04 -19.28 -33.98
C ARG A 262 -12.60 -18.96 -33.61
N VAL A 263 -12.31 -17.69 -33.39
CA VAL A 263 -11.01 -17.21 -32.93
C VAL A 263 -11.10 -16.87 -31.46
N TYR A 264 -10.17 -17.40 -30.68
CA TYR A 264 -10.01 -17.10 -29.25
C TYR A 264 -8.68 -16.39 -29.03
N THR A 265 -8.69 -15.34 -28.21
CA THR A 265 -7.49 -14.59 -27.87
C THR A 265 -7.41 -14.33 -26.37
N ALA A 266 -6.19 -14.29 -25.84
CA ALA A 266 -5.92 -13.85 -24.48
C ALA A 266 -4.84 -12.77 -24.52
N CYS A 267 -5.14 -11.60 -23.97
CA CYS A 267 -4.23 -10.45 -23.83
C CYS A 267 -3.85 -10.26 -22.37
N ASN A 268 -2.55 -10.17 -22.09
CA ASN A 268 -2.02 -9.75 -20.80
C ASN A 268 -0.96 -8.66 -21.02
N PHE A 269 -1.32 -7.39 -20.84
CA PHE A 269 -0.45 -6.22 -21.04
C PHE A 269 0.28 -6.23 -22.39
N GLY A 270 -0.46 -6.53 -23.46
CA GLY A 270 0.05 -6.56 -24.83
C GLY A 270 0.71 -7.87 -25.26
N LEU A 271 0.75 -8.88 -24.38
CA LEU A 271 1.11 -10.26 -24.72
C LEU A 271 -0.11 -11.04 -25.16
N PHE A 272 -0.06 -11.59 -26.37
CA PHE A 272 -1.16 -12.32 -26.98
C PHE A 272 -0.89 -13.81 -27.17
N GLU A 273 -1.92 -14.60 -26.91
CA GLU A 273 -2.07 -15.97 -27.41
C GLU A 273 -3.31 -16.02 -28.31
N VAL A 274 -3.24 -16.74 -29.43
CA VAL A 274 -4.37 -16.91 -30.37
C VAL A 274 -4.61 -18.38 -30.68
N PHE A 275 -5.88 -18.78 -30.64
CA PHE A 275 -6.36 -20.13 -30.90
C PHE A 275 -7.52 -20.11 -31.92
N LEU A 276 -7.74 -21.24 -32.60
CA LEU A 276 -8.80 -21.42 -33.60
C LEU A 276 -9.61 -22.67 -33.33
N ASP A 277 -10.93 -22.52 -33.34
CA ASP A 277 -11.94 -23.57 -33.13
C ASP A 277 -11.85 -24.34 -31.80
N GLY A 278 -11.10 -23.78 -30.84
CA GLY A 278 -11.03 -24.21 -29.45
C GLY A 278 -9.90 -23.49 -28.71
N THR A 279 -9.65 -23.85 -27.46
CA THR A 279 -8.61 -23.23 -26.60
C THR A 279 -7.57 -24.24 -26.07
N ASP A 280 -7.62 -25.48 -26.54
CA ASP A 280 -6.64 -26.51 -26.20
C ASP A 280 -5.29 -26.18 -26.88
N PRO A 281 -4.16 -26.67 -26.33
CA PRO A 281 -2.83 -26.41 -26.92
C PRO A 281 -2.70 -26.79 -28.40
N GLU A 282 -3.42 -27.82 -28.86
CA GLU A 282 -3.43 -28.28 -30.27
C GLU A 282 -4.11 -27.29 -31.24
N GLN A 283 -4.92 -26.38 -30.70
CA GLN A 283 -5.66 -25.34 -31.44
C GLN A 283 -4.94 -23.98 -31.40
N LYS A 284 -3.82 -23.87 -30.68
CA LYS A 284 -3.02 -22.63 -30.61
C LYS A 284 -2.30 -22.39 -31.94
N ILE A 285 -2.56 -21.24 -32.56
CA ILE A 285 -1.91 -20.82 -33.82
C ILE A 285 -0.63 -20.03 -33.55
N SER A 286 -0.69 -19.10 -32.59
CA SER A 286 0.41 -18.15 -32.36
C SER A 286 1.62 -18.84 -31.73
N THR A 287 2.82 -18.53 -32.21
CA THR A 287 4.06 -18.85 -31.49
C THR A 287 4.45 -17.72 -30.55
N ASN A 288 5.21 -18.09 -29.52
CA ASN A 288 5.70 -17.15 -28.52
C ASN A 288 6.93 -16.38 -29.05
N ASP A 289 7.09 -15.11 -28.63
CA ASP A 289 8.30 -14.35 -28.96
C ASP A 289 9.56 -14.86 -28.23
N ASP A 290 9.37 -15.55 -27.11
CA ASP A 290 10.48 -16.17 -26.38
C ASP A 290 10.64 -17.64 -26.78
N THR A 291 11.86 -18.03 -27.12
CA THR A 291 12.24 -19.44 -27.25
C THR A 291 12.36 -20.14 -25.90
N MET A 292 12.39 -19.37 -24.79
CA MET A 292 12.46 -19.87 -23.42
C MET A 292 11.48 -19.05 -22.56
N PRO A 293 10.50 -19.69 -21.88
CA PRO A 293 9.55 -18.98 -21.02
C PRO A 293 10.28 -18.06 -20.03
N PRO A 294 9.82 -16.81 -19.80
CA PRO A 294 10.31 -16.06 -18.66
C PRO A 294 10.00 -16.85 -17.38
N PRO A 295 10.86 -16.82 -16.35
CA PRO A 295 10.63 -17.52 -15.09
C PRO A 295 9.30 -17.15 -14.43
N ARG A 296 8.78 -15.96 -14.75
CA ARG A 296 7.53 -15.38 -14.25
C ARG A 296 6.89 -14.55 -15.36
N GLY A 297 5.60 -14.78 -15.61
CA GLY A 297 4.82 -14.06 -16.62
C GLY A 297 4.28 -14.97 -17.71
N LYS A 298 3.14 -14.55 -18.29
CA LYS A 298 2.54 -15.22 -19.45
C LYS A 298 3.48 -15.16 -20.65
N ILE A 299 3.50 -16.25 -21.41
CA ILE A 299 4.20 -16.29 -22.70
C ILE A 299 3.20 -15.95 -23.80
N GLY A 300 3.63 -15.16 -24.76
CA GLY A 300 2.85 -14.78 -25.93
C GLY A 300 3.71 -13.98 -26.90
N PHE A 301 3.13 -13.59 -28.02
CA PHE A 301 3.77 -12.61 -28.90
C PHE A 301 3.40 -11.19 -28.46
N ASN A 302 4.33 -10.26 -28.60
CA ASN A 302 4.18 -8.89 -28.13
C ASN A 302 3.62 -7.98 -29.23
N LEU A 303 2.57 -7.23 -28.90
CA LEU A 303 2.05 -6.14 -29.74
C LEU A 303 2.38 -4.74 -29.20
N ASN A 304 2.82 -4.64 -27.95
CA ASN A 304 3.17 -3.38 -27.32
C ASN A 304 4.46 -2.79 -27.93
N PRO A 305 4.44 -1.59 -28.54
CA PRO A 305 5.62 -0.96 -29.11
C PRO A 305 6.64 -0.49 -28.07
N VAL A 306 6.25 -0.31 -26.80
CA VAL A 306 7.12 0.19 -25.72
C VAL A 306 8.07 -0.90 -25.22
N GLY A 307 7.53 -2.11 -25.05
CA GLY A 307 8.21 -3.20 -24.39
C GLY A 307 7.21 -4.28 -24.00
N LYS A 308 7.69 -5.33 -23.36
CA LYS A 308 6.95 -6.58 -23.22
C LYS A 308 6.36 -6.75 -21.81
N GLY A 309 5.04 -6.93 -21.72
CA GLY A 309 4.37 -7.32 -20.47
C GLY A 309 4.18 -6.17 -19.47
N ASN A 310 4.16 -6.52 -18.18
CA ASN A 310 3.71 -5.64 -17.09
C ASN A 310 4.70 -4.56 -16.65
N ASP A 311 5.95 -4.58 -17.14
CA ASP A 311 7.00 -3.63 -16.75
C ASP A 311 7.09 -2.39 -17.67
N TYR A 312 6.12 -2.23 -18.56
CA TYR A 312 6.09 -1.16 -19.55
C TYR A 312 4.70 -0.51 -19.63
N ILE A 313 4.66 0.73 -20.11
CA ILE A 313 3.41 1.43 -20.44
C ILE A 313 2.58 0.54 -21.36
N SER A 314 1.35 0.25 -20.94
CA SER A 314 0.53 -0.78 -21.58
C SER A 314 -0.11 -0.32 -22.89
N PHE A 315 0.13 -1.12 -23.93
CA PHE A 315 -0.54 -1.09 -25.22
C PHE A 315 -0.67 -2.52 -25.78
N PRO A 316 -1.69 -2.80 -26.60
CA PRO A 316 -2.91 -2.02 -26.78
C PRO A 316 -3.83 -2.10 -25.55
N MET A 317 -4.63 -1.06 -25.33
CA MET A 317 -5.89 -1.22 -24.60
C MET A 317 -6.90 -1.92 -25.53
N LEU A 318 -8.00 -2.47 -25.00
CA LEU A 318 -9.06 -2.99 -25.85
C LEU A 318 -9.62 -1.90 -26.77
N ALA A 319 -9.90 -0.71 -26.21
CA ALA A 319 -10.40 0.47 -26.89
C ALA A 319 -11.56 0.16 -27.87
N ASP A 320 -11.63 0.83 -29.02
CA ASP A 320 -12.66 0.55 -30.02
C ASP A 320 -12.41 -0.79 -30.72
N ILE A 321 -13.50 -1.52 -31.01
CA ILE A 321 -13.49 -2.82 -31.71
C ILE A 321 -14.27 -2.75 -33.02
N GLY A 322 -14.04 -3.70 -33.92
CA GLY A 322 -14.87 -3.88 -35.11
C GLY A 322 -14.24 -4.73 -36.21
N PHE A 323 -14.40 -4.29 -37.46
CA PHE A 323 -14.18 -5.14 -38.64
C PHE A 323 -13.46 -4.39 -39.77
N TYR A 324 -12.58 -5.11 -40.47
CA TYR A 324 -11.92 -4.63 -41.68
C TYR A 324 -12.10 -5.65 -42.81
N VAL A 325 -12.65 -5.20 -43.94
CA VAL A 325 -12.87 -6.05 -45.13
C VAL A 325 -12.45 -5.29 -46.39
N GLU A 326 -11.60 -5.91 -47.21
CA GLU A 326 -11.12 -5.31 -48.45
C GLU A 326 -12.18 -5.27 -49.55
N ALA A 327 -12.02 -4.38 -50.52
CA ALA A 327 -12.91 -4.27 -51.66
C ALA A 327 -13.05 -5.61 -52.42
N GLY A 328 -14.30 -6.01 -52.70
CA GLY A 328 -14.60 -7.26 -53.40
C GLY A 328 -14.63 -8.50 -52.51
N GLN A 329 -14.20 -8.41 -51.26
CA GLN A 329 -14.35 -9.45 -50.24
C GLN A 329 -15.72 -9.33 -49.54
N LYS A 330 -16.18 -10.44 -48.95
CA LYS A 330 -17.37 -10.51 -48.13
C LYS A 330 -17.13 -11.47 -46.96
N ALA A 331 -17.55 -11.04 -45.77
CA ALA A 331 -17.40 -11.83 -44.56
C ALA A 331 -18.57 -11.59 -43.60
N THR A 332 -18.85 -12.61 -42.79
CA THR A 332 -19.78 -12.54 -41.67
C THR A 332 -19.00 -12.72 -40.37
N PHE A 333 -19.17 -11.79 -39.43
CA PHE A 333 -18.66 -11.91 -38.07
C PHE A 333 -19.82 -12.20 -37.11
N ALA A 334 -19.63 -13.09 -36.14
CA ALA A 334 -20.66 -13.42 -35.16
C ALA A 334 -20.02 -13.70 -33.80
N GLU A 335 -20.84 -13.91 -32.77
CA GLU A 335 -20.36 -14.37 -31.44
C GLU A 335 -19.26 -13.49 -30.83
N VAL A 336 -19.25 -12.19 -31.15
CA VAL A 336 -18.26 -11.25 -30.62
C VAL A 336 -18.46 -11.11 -29.11
N LYS A 337 -17.44 -11.49 -28.35
CA LYS A 337 -17.41 -11.42 -26.89
C LYS A 337 -16.08 -10.89 -26.40
N ILE A 338 -16.15 -10.03 -25.38
CA ILE A 338 -15.02 -9.62 -24.55
C ILE A 338 -15.25 -10.17 -23.16
N LYS A 339 -14.22 -10.75 -22.55
CA LYS A 339 -14.32 -11.43 -21.26
C LYS A 339 -13.21 -10.97 -20.31
N ASN A 340 -13.51 -11.05 -19.01
CA ASN A 340 -12.49 -11.00 -17.97
C ASN A 340 -11.40 -12.04 -18.24
N PHE A 341 -10.14 -11.70 -17.93
CA PHE A 341 -9.02 -12.62 -18.15
C PHE A 341 -9.02 -13.76 -17.14
N ARG A 342 -9.14 -13.43 -15.85
CA ARG A 342 -9.15 -14.37 -14.74
C ARG A 342 -10.52 -15.06 -14.64
N GLU A 343 -10.53 -16.32 -14.19
CA GLU A 343 -11.77 -17.02 -13.86
C GLU A 343 -12.55 -16.26 -12.76
N PRO A 344 -13.90 -16.21 -12.81
CA PRO A 344 -14.81 -17.01 -13.65
C PRO A 344 -14.92 -16.52 -15.11
N SER A 345 -14.13 -15.53 -15.53
CA SER A 345 -13.98 -15.16 -16.95
C SER A 345 -15.32 -14.73 -17.56
N ASN A 346 -16.14 -14.02 -16.78
CA ASN A 346 -17.47 -13.59 -17.23
C ASN A 346 -17.37 -12.60 -18.42
N VAL A 347 -18.43 -12.58 -19.22
CA VAL A 347 -18.54 -11.77 -20.43
C VAL A 347 -18.77 -10.30 -20.06
N LEU A 348 -17.81 -9.45 -20.38
CA LEU A 348 -17.91 -8.00 -20.24
C LEU A 348 -18.74 -7.40 -21.38
N PHE A 349 -18.57 -7.88 -22.62
CA PHE A 349 -19.31 -7.36 -23.78
C PHE A 349 -19.79 -8.49 -24.68
N HIS A 350 -21.04 -8.40 -25.11
CA HIS A 350 -21.68 -9.20 -26.15
C HIS A 350 -22.98 -8.50 -26.57
N GLU A 351 -23.39 -8.68 -27.82
CA GLU A 351 -24.65 -8.11 -28.34
C GLU A 351 -25.63 -9.21 -28.75
N ASN A 352 -26.91 -9.01 -28.43
CA ASN A 352 -27.98 -9.83 -28.96
C ASN A 352 -28.38 -9.34 -30.36
N LEU A 353 -28.06 -10.13 -31.39
CA LEU A 353 -28.34 -9.82 -32.79
C LEU A 353 -29.75 -10.23 -33.24
N GLY A 354 -30.48 -11.00 -32.43
CA GLY A 354 -31.79 -11.59 -32.76
C GLY A 354 -33.02 -10.71 -32.49
N ASN A 355 -32.84 -9.42 -32.20
CA ASN A 355 -33.97 -8.52 -31.95
C ASN A 355 -34.60 -8.01 -33.25
N ASP A 356 -35.93 -7.87 -33.28
CA ASP A 356 -36.72 -7.35 -34.43
C ASP A 356 -36.19 -6.01 -35.00
N SER A 357 -35.49 -5.23 -34.17
CA SER A 357 -34.68 -4.10 -34.59
C SER A 357 -33.34 -4.10 -33.85
N TYR A 358 -32.24 -4.22 -34.60
CA TYR A 358 -30.89 -4.16 -34.05
C TYR A 358 -30.60 -2.75 -33.48
N ASN A 359 -30.16 -2.70 -32.23
CA ASN A 359 -29.87 -1.46 -31.50
C ASN A 359 -28.51 -1.52 -30.77
N GLY A 360 -27.57 -2.30 -31.31
CA GLY A 360 -26.22 -2.41 -30.77
C GLY A 360 -25.28 -1.27 -31.19
N ILE A 361 -24.02 -1.36 -30.79
CA ILE A 361 -22.99 -0.32 -31.01
C ILE A 361 -22.65 -0.12 -32.49
N PHE A 362 -22.94 -1.11 -33.35
CA PHE A 362 -22.75 -1.02 -34.80
C PHE A 362 -24.02 -0.61 -35.55
N LYS A 363 -25.02 -0.05 -34.86
CA LYS A 363 -26.29 0.36 -35.47
C LYS A 363 -26.04 1.33 -36.63
N THR A 364 -26.65 1.04 -37.78
CA THR A 364 -26.48 1.80 -39.01
C THR A 364 -27.36 3.04 -39.02
N ASP A 365 -26.93 4.11 -38.35
CA ASP A 365 -27.51 5.43 -38.64
C ASP A 365 -27.05 5.85 -40.05
N SER A 366 -28.04 6.23 -40.86
CA SER A 366 -28.10 6.40 -42.34
C SER A 366 -26.91 7.00 -43.12
N VAL A 367 -25.80 7.35 -42.47
CA VAL A 367 -24.57 7.90 -43.05
C VAL A 367 -23.43 6.86 -43.11
N PHE A 368 -23.46 5.79 -42.30
CA PHE A 368 -22.43 4.73 -42.29
C PHE A 368 -22.91 3.43 -42.99
N ASN A 369 -22.56 3.34 -44.28
CA ASN A 369 -22.36 2.13 -45.08
C ASN A 369 -23.57 1.27 -45.51
N ALA A 370 -23.94 1.41 -46.79
CA ALA A 370 -24.68 0.41 -47.58
C ALA A 370 -24.01 -0.99 -47.68
N ASN A 371 -22.88 -1.21 -47.00
CA ASN A 371 -22.05 -2.41 -47.07
C ASN A 371 -21.94 -3.16 -45.73
N LEU A 372 -22.58 -2.70 -44.64
CA LEU A 372 -22.76 -3.44 -43.39
C LEU A 372 -24.25 -3.71 -43.17
N SER A 373 -24.61 -4.96 -42.90
CA SER A 373 -25.95 -5.34 -42.45
C SER A 373 -25.87 -6.30 -41.28
N VAL A 374 -26.80 -6.19 -40.33
CA VAL A 374 -26.85 -7.06 -39.15
C VAL A 374 -28.07 -7.96 -39.25
N SER A 375 -27.87 -9.25 -38.97
CA SER A 375 -28.94 -10.25 -38.83
C SER A 375 -28.64 -11.15 -37.63
N GLU A 376 -29.55 -12.07 -37.30
CA GLU A 376 -29.32 -13.07 -36.25
C GLU A 376 -28.08 -13.94 -36.51
N GLU A 377 -27.67 -14.08 -37.79
CA GLU A 377 -26.50 -14.86 -38.18
C GLU A 377 -25.17 -14.14 -37.94
N GLY A 378 -25.18 -12.80 -37.82
CA GLY A 378 -23.99 -11.99 -37.62
C GLY A 378 -24.00 -10.59 -38.24
N TYR A 379 -22.85 -9.94 -38.18
CA TYR A 379 -22.49 -8.72 -38.90
C TYR A 379 -21.95 -9.09 -40.29
N HIS A 380 -22.68 -8.73 -41.33
CA HIS A 380 -22.32 -9.03 -42.72
C HIS A 380 -21.70 -7.82 -43.40
N LEU A 381 -20.48 -7.97 -43.91
CA LEU A 381 -19.74 -6.94 -44.61
C LEU A 381 -19.54 -7.31 -46.08
N ALA A 382 -19.87 -6.40 -47.00
CA ALA A 382 -19.75 -6.62 -48.44
C ALA A 382 -19.32 -5.34 -49.21
N PRO A 383 -18.13 -4.80 -48.95
CA PRO A 383 -17.61 -3.62 -49.64
C PRO A 383 -17.44 -3.85 -51.15
N LYS A 384 -18.04 -2.98 -51.97
CA LYS A 384 -17.98 -3.10 -53.43
C LYS A 384 -16.76 -2.44 -54.08
N LYS A 385 -16.36 -1.26 -53.62
CA LYS A 385 -15.38 -0.40 -54.32
C LYS A 385 -14.10 -0.17 -53.52
N ASP A 386 -14.26 0.24 -52.27
CA ASP A 386 -13.17 0.56 -51.36
C ASP A 386 -13.26 -0.36 -50.13
N ALA A 387 -12.13 -0.62 -49.48
CA ALA A 387 -12.13 -1.36 -48.21
C ALA A 387 -12.99 -0.63 -47.17
N ILE A 388 -13.62 -1.39 -46.28
CA ILE A 388 -14.43 -0.87 -45.19
C ILE A 388 -13.74 -1.14 -43.86
N LEU A 389 -13.65 -0.12 -43.02
CA LEU A 389 -13.30 -0.19 -41.61
C LEU A 389 -14.53 0.26 -40.81
N VAL A 390 -15.04 -0.61 -39.95
CA VAL A 390 -16.14 -0.32 -39.03
C VAL A 390 -15.58 -0.43 -37.63
N LEU A 391 -15.71 0.63 -36.83
CA LEU A 391 -15.24 0.70 -35.45
C LEU A 391 -16.34 1.26 -34.55
N ALA A 392 -16.42 0.72 -33.34
CA ALA A 392 -17.32 1.23 -32.30
C ALA A 392 -16.71 0.98 -30.90
N ASP A 393 -17.02 1.87 -29.96
CA ASP A 393 -16.61 1.73 -28.56
C ASP A 393 -17.55 0.74 -27.84
N PRO A 394 -17.04 -0.40 -27.33
CA PRO A 394 -17.86 -1.37 -26.61
C PRO A 394 -18.08 -1.01 -25.13
N SER A 395 -17.60 0.15 -24.68
CA SER A 395 -17.79 0.61 -23.30
C SER A 395 -19.26 0.70 -22.94
N LYS A 396 -19.60 0.23 -21.74
CA LYS A 396 -20.97 0.24 -21.23
C LYS A 396 -20.97 0.19 -19.70
N ASN A 397 -22.13 0.54 -19.16
CA ASN A 397 -22.35 0.68 -17.72
C ASN A 397 -21.41 1.72 -17.09
N ALA A 398 -21.59 1.91 -15.79
CA ALA A 398 -20.86 2.82 -14.91
C ALA A 398 -20.78 2.12 -13.55
N VAL A 399 -19.95 2.66 -12.65
CA VAL A 399 -19.77 2.03 -11.34
C VAL A 399 -21.11 2.00 -10.57
N PRO A 400 -21.45 0.89 -9.89
CA PRO A 400 -22.81 0.66 -9.39
C PRO A 400 -23.27 1.64 -8.31
N MET A 401 -24.52 2.09 -8.40
CA MET A 401 -25.20 2.90 -7.38
C MET A 401 -26.42 2.14 -6.87
N LEU A 402 -26.58 2.06 -5.55
CA LEU A 402 -27.65 1.31 -4.87
C LEU A 402 -28.46 2.26 -4.00
N CYS A 403 -29.79 2.25 -4.07
CA CYS A 403 -30.62 3.07 -3.18
C CYS A 403 -31.88 2.37 -2.70
N THR A 404 -32.41 2.82 -1.57
CA THR A 404 -33.72 2.45 -1.05
C THR A 404 -34.34 3.60 -0.25
N GLU A 405 -35.67 3.59 -0.11
CA GLU A 405 -36.39 4.47 0.81
C GLU A 405 -37.11 3.63 1.87
N PHE A 406 -37.17 4.14 3.09
CA PHE A 406 -37.90 3.53 4.19
C PHE A 406 -38.57 4.60 5.05
N ILE A 407 -39.55 4.20 5.86
CA ILE A 407 -40.22 5.09 6.82
C ILE A 407 -39.79 4.65 8.21
N SER A 408 -39.28 5.58 9.02
CA SER A 408 -39.02 5.29 10.43
C SER A 408 -40.34 5.23 11.21
N GLU A 409 -40.43 4.35 12.20
CA GLU A 409 -41.62 4.22 13.02
C GLU A 409 -41.95 5.54 13.75
N ASN A 410 -43.24 5.72 14.06
CA ASN A 410 -43.73 6.89 14.80
C ASN A 410 -43.38 6.79 16.30
N LYS A 411 -42.09 6.81 16.59
CA LYS A 411 -41.48 6.66 17.91
C LYS A 411 -40.25 7.55 17.99
N LYS A 412 -39.84 7.89 19.21
CA LYS A 412 -38.64 8.69 19.45
C LYS A 412 -37.38 7.82 19.34
N ILE A 413 -36.47 8.22 18.46
CA ILE A 413 -35.20 7.53 18.20
C ILE A 413 -34.27 7.74 19.40
N LYS A 414 -33.70 6.64 19.92
CA LYS A 414 -32.65 6.63 20.95
C LYS A 414 -31.26 6.64 20.32
N LYS A 415 -31.02 5.76 19.33
CA LYS A 415 -29.77 5.66 18.56
C LYS A 415 -30.04 5.04 17.19
N ALA A 416 -29.18 5.33 16.21
CA ALA A 416 -29.15 4.60 14.94
C ALA A 416 -27.72 4.25 14.53
N ARG A 417 -27.50 3.04 14.02
CA ARG A 417 -26.20 2.51 13.59
C ARG A 417 -26.27 1.91 12.21
N VAL A 418 -25.25 2.15 11.39
CA VAL A 418 -25.04 1.39 10.16
C VAL A 418 -23.85 0.46 10.35
N TYR A 419 -24.04 -0.82 10.02
CA TYR A 419 -22.98 -1.81 9.87
C TYR A 419 -22.87 -2.13 8.38
N ALA A 420 -21.71 -1.91 7.76
CA ALA A 420 -21.58 -2.06 6.32
C ALA A 420 -20.20 -2.56 5.88
N THR A 421 -20.21 -3.34 4.81
CA THR A 421 -19.01 -3.76 4.08
C THR A 421 -19.34 -3.94 2.60
N ALA A 422 -18.32 -4.08 1.76
CA ALA A 422 -18.47 -4.35 0.34
C ALA A 422 -17.49 -5.39 -0.17
N ARG A 423 -17.92 -6.17 -1.15
CA ARG A 423 -17.03 -6.82 -2.12
C ARG A 423 -16.70 -5.76 -3.16
N GLY A 424 -15.56 -5.10 -3.00
CA GLY A 424 -15.22 -3.86 -3.69
C GLY A 424 -14.89 -2.79 -2.66
N ILE A 425 -15.10 -1.53 -3.04
CA ILE A 425 -15.08 -0.40 -2.11
C ILE A 425 -16.39 0.38 -2.19
N TYR A 426 -16.75 1.12 -1.14
CA TYR A 426 -18.01 1.85 -1.09
C TYR A 426 -17.91 3.24 -0.47
N GLU A 427 -18.88 4.09 -0.83
CA GLU A 427 -19.30 5.27 -0.08
C GLU A 427 -20.78 5.14 0.27
N LEU A 428 -21.16 5.41 1.53
CA LEU A 428 -22.56 5.41 1.97
C LEU A 428 -23.13 6.82 2.03
N TYR A 429 -24.44 6.91 1.86
CA TYR A 429 -25.20 8.14 1.91
C TYR A 429 -26.53 7.94 2.62
N LEU A 430 -26.89 8.86 3.50
CA LEU A 430 -28.17 8.86 4.21
C LEU A 430 -28.75 10.28 4.15
N ASN A 431 -29.97 10.40 3.63
CA ASN A 431 -30.70 11.67 3.50
C ASN A 431 -29.86 12.81 2.89
N GLY A 432 -29.18 12.52 1.78
CA GLY A 432 -28.36 13.47 1.02
C GLY A 432 -26.97 13.72 1.58
N LYS A 433 -26.57 13.11 2.70
CA LYS A 433 -25.25 13.28 3.32
C LYS A 433 -24.41 12.02 3.17
N ARG A 434 -23.11 12.17 2.87
CA ARG A 434 -22.14 11.07 2.94
C ARG A 434 -22.01 10.61 4.41
N VAL A 435 -21.93 9.30 4.63
CA VAL A 435 -21.73 8.69 5.94
C VAL A 435 -20.26 8.36 6.11
N GLY A 436 -19.63 8.92 7.13
CA GLY A 436 -18.19 8.77 7.40
C GLY A 436 -17.29 9.64 6.52
N GLU A 437 -16.03 9.72 6.91
CA GLU A 437 -14.99 10.51 6.21
C GLU A 437 -13.92 9.63 5.56
N ASP A 438 -13.92 8.34 5.87
CA ASP A 438 -12.94 7.39 5.38
C ASP A 438 -13.08 7.16 3.86
N TYR A 439 -11.98 6.75 3.26
CA TYR A 439 -11.85 6.38 1.87
C TYR A 439 -11.48 4.91 1.74
N PHE A 440 -11.96 4.29 0.66
CA PHE A 440 -11.62 2.93 0.27
C PHE A 440 -12.07 1.86 1.29
N ASN A 441 -13.15 2.12 2.02
CA ASN A 441 -13.80 1.12 2.85
C ASN A 441 -14.27 -0.07 2.00
N PRO A 442 -14.07 -1.33 2.43
CA PRO A 442 -13.69 -1.72 3.79
C PRO A 442 -12.18 -1.80 4.09
N GLY A 443 -11.30 -1.37 3.17
CA GLY A 443 -9.87 -1.63 3.23
C GLY A 443 -9.51 -3.02 2.69
N LEU A 444 -8.23 -3.28 2.48
CA LEU A 444 -7.69 -4.53 1.93
C LEU A 444 -7.30 -5.52 3.04
N THR A 445 -7.95 -6.68 3.03
CA THR A 445 -7.59 -7.89 3.79
C THR A 445 -7.60 -9.10 2.84
N GLN A 446 -7.31 -10.30 3.34
CA GLN A 446 -7.51 -11.50 2.55
C GLN A 446 -9.00 -11.85 2.54
N TYR A 447 -9.78 -11.23 1.64
CA TYR A 447 -11.25 -11.24 1.67
C TYR A 447 -11.91 -12.62 1.63
N ASN A 448 -11.20 -13.69 1.26
CA ASN A 448 -11.73 -15.06 1.34
C ASN A 448 -11.51 -15.74 2.70
N LYS A 449 -10.83 -15.07 3.62
CA LYS A 449 -10.54 -15.51 5.00
C LYS A 449 -11.05 -14.49 6.01
N THR A 450 -10.66 -13.23 5.86
CA THR A 450 -11.08 -12.14 6.75
C THR A 450 -11.55 -10.95 5.93
N HIS A 451 -12.75 -10.46 6.22
CA HIS A 451 -13.38 -9.34 5.54
C HIS A 451 -13.89 -8.35 6.60
N MET A 452 -13.44 -7.09 6.55
CA MET A 452 -13.84 -6.13 7.59
C MET A 452 -15.17 -5.44 7.27
N TYR A 453 -15.95 -5.09 8.29
CA TYR A 453 -17.07 -4.16 8.20
C TYR A 453 -16.84 -2.91 9.06
N GLN A 454 -17.52 -1.82 8.71
CA GLN A 454 -17.45 -0.53 9.39
C GLN A 454 -18.75 -0.28 10.15
N THR A 455 -18.64 0.43 11.28
CA THR A 455 -19.78 0.87 12.07
C THR A 455 -19.86 2.39 12.08
N TYR A 456 -21.03 2.94 11.78
CA TYR A 456 -21.27 4.38 11.77
C TYR A 456 -22.39 4.76 12.73
N ASP A 457 -22.22 5.86 13.47
CA ASP A 457 -23.30 6.52 14.19
C ASP A 457 -24.05 7.43 13.22
N VAL A 458 -25.30 7.10 12.92
CA VAL A 458 -26.15 7.87 12.02
C VAL A 458 -27.40 8.41 12.72
N THR A 459 -27.34 8.54 14.05
CA THR A 459 -28.51 8.90 14.88
C THR A 459 -29.11 10.24 14.47
N ASN A 460 -28.28 11.21 14.11
CA ASN A 460 -28.72 12.58 13.80
C ASN A 460 -29.14 12.76 12.34
N GLU A 461 -28.89 11.75 11.51
CA GLU A 461 -29.16 11.73 10.09
C GLU A 461 -30.56 11.18 9.81
N ILE A 462 -31.13 10.37 10.72
CA ILE A 462 -32.47 9.80 10.58
C ILE A 462 -33.54 10.84 10.93
N VAL A 463 -34.50 11.00 10.02
CA VAL A 463 -35.72 11.78 10.27
C VAL A 463 -36.76 10.86 10.91
N ALA A 464 -37.16 11.17 12.14
CA ALA A 464 -38.13 10.38 12.90
C ALA A 464 -39.55 10.52 12.33
N SER A 465 -40.29 9.42 12.31
CA SER A 465 -41.71 9.36 11.88
C SER A 465 -41.94 9.84 10.44
N ASP A 466 -40.92 9.75 9.58
CA ASP A 466 -40.95 10.23 8.20
C ASP A 466 -40.14 9.31 7.28
N LYS A 467 -40.22 9.58 5.98
CA LYS A 467 -39.39 8.94 4.97
C LYS A 467 -37.92 9.28 5.16
N ASN A 468 -37.08 8.30 4.85
CA ASN A 468 -35.62 8.39 4.83
C ASN A 468 -35.12 7.69 3.57
N ALA A 469 -34.00 8.15 3.03
CA ALA A 469 -33.34 7.58 1.86
C ALA A 469 -31.94 7.10 2.24
N PHE A 470 -31.61 5.86 1.89
CA PHE A 470 -30.32 5.24 2.13
C PHE A 470 -29.73 4.76 0.80
N GLY A 471 -28.46 5.06 0.56
CA GLY A 471 -27.78 4.67 -0.67
C GLY A 471 -26.31 4.38 -0.49
N ALA A 472 -25.76 3.67 -1.46
CA ALA A 472 -24.36 3.31 -1.55
C ALA A 472 -23.84 3.48 -2.98
N TRP A 473 -22.61 3.93 -3.12
CA TRP A 473 -21.90 3.98 -4.39
C TRP A 473 -20.71 3.03 -4.30
N LEU A 474 -20.65 2.05 -5.20
CA LEU A 474 -19.64 0.99 -5.20
C LEU A 474 -18.61 1.22 -6.31
N SER A 475 -17.39 0.71 -6.11
CA SER A 475 -16.36 0.62 -7.16
C SER A 475 -15.50 -0.64 -7.00
N GLU A 476 -14.71 -0.97 -8.03
CA GLU A 476 -13.97 -2.23 -8.14
C GLU A 476 -13.02 -2.48 -6.96
N GLY A 477 -12.37 -1.41 -6.47
CA GLY A 477 -11.38 -1.47 -5.39
C GLY A 477 -10.37 -2.60 -5.58
N TRP A 478 -10.03 -3.26 -4.49
CA TRP A 478 -9.16 -4.44 -4.52
C TRP A 478 -9.87 -5.75 -4.87
N TRP A 479 -11.19 -5.78 -4.83
CA TRP A 479 -11.97 -6.99 -5.11
C TRP A 479 -11.93 -7.36 -6.59
N SER A 480 -12.28 -6.40 -7.44
CA SER A 480 -12.37 -6.55 -8.90
C SER A 480 -11.27 -5.80 -9.65
N GLY A 481 -10.61 -4.82 -9.03
CA GLY A 481 -9.53 -4.09 -9.68
C GLY A 481 -8.27 -4.91 -9.89
N ASN A 482 -7.30 -4.29 -10.56
CA ASN A 482 -5.94 -4.80 -10.54
C ASN A 482 -5.29 -4.50 -9.18
N ILE A 483 -4.57 -5.47 -8.63
CA ILE A 483 -4.00 -5.46 -7.27
C ILE A 483 -2.51 -5.82 -7.24
N THR A 484 -1.91 -6.11 -8.39
CA THR A 484 -0.49 -6.50 -8.48
C THR A 484 0.07 -6.24 -9.89
N TYR A 485 1.38 -6.39 -10.05
CA TYR A 485 2.05 -6.33 -11.34
C TYR A 485 1.64 -7.48 -12.27
N SER A 486 1.08 -8.58 -11.76
CA SER A 486 0.59 -9.69 -12.61
C SER A 486 -0.83 -9.44 -13.10
N GLY A 487 -1.02 -9.32 -14.42
CA GLY A 487 -2.34 -9.13 -15.04
C GLY A 487 -3.30 -10.30 -14.82
N GLU A 488 -2.78 -11.50 -14.47
CA GLU A 488 -3.60 -12.67 -14.16
C GLU A 488 -4.39 -12.52 -12.85
N ASN A 489 -4.01 -11.55 -12.02
CA ASN A 489 -4.64 -11.23 -10.76
C ASN A 489 -5.58 -10.02 -10.85
N TRP A 490 -5.90 -9.53 -12.05
CA TRP A 490 -7.01 -8.59 -12.21
C TRP A 490 -8.33 -9.31 -11.89
N ASN A 491 -9.18 -8.71 -11.08
CA ASN A 491 -10.33 -9.35 -10.43
C ASN A 491 -9.92 -10.48 -9.49
N TYR A 492 -8.90 -10.24 -8.66
CA TYR A 492 -8.26 -11.26 -7.82
C TYR A 492 -9.26 -12.09 -7.00
N PHE A 493 -10.23 -11.43 -6.37
CA PHE A 493 -11.24 -12.08 -5.51
C PHE A 493 -12.53 -12.40 -6.26
N GLY A 494 -12.98 -11.49 -7.13
CA GLY A 494 -14.19 -11.66 -7.92
C GLY A 494 -14.47 -10.48 -8.83
N ASP A 495 -15.47 -10.61 -9.70
CA ASP A 495 -15.72 -9.63 -10.78
C ASP A 495 -16.98 -8.78 -10.59
N ARG A 496 -17.76 -9.03 -9.54
CA ARG A 496 -18.97 -8.26 -9.22
C ARG A 496 -18.82 -7.52 -7.91
N GLN A 497 -19.15 -6.23 -7.92
CA GLN A 497 -19.27 -5.46 -6.69
C GLN A 497 -20.60 -5.74 -6.01
N SER A 498 -20.58 -5.87 -4.68
CA SER A 498 -21.80 -6.00 -3.89
C SER A 498 -21.65 -5.37 -2.50
N LEU A 499 -22.79 -4.91 -1.96
CA LEU A 499 -22.92 -4.31 -0.64
C LEU A 499 -23.56 -5.31 0.31
N LEU A 500 -23.02 -5.41 1.52
CA LEU A 500 -23.71 -5.99 2.68
C LEU A 500 -23.85 -4.89 3.71
N ALA A 501 -25.08 -4.49 4.04
CA ALA A 501 -25.31 -3.46 5.02
C ALA A 501 -26.62 -3.65 5.79
N GLN A 502 -26.62 -3.17 7.04
CA GLN A 502 -27.81 -3.03 7.85
C GLN A 502 -27.78 -1.70 8.60
N LEU A 503 -28.92 -1.02 8.62
CA LEU A 503 -29.22 0.12 9.46
C LEU A 503 -30.17 -0.33 10.58
N ILE A 504 -29.75 -0.12 11.82
CA ILE A 504 -30.51 -0.44 13.02
C ILE A 504 -30.93 0.85 13.70
N ILE A 505 -32.25 1.06 13.86
CA ILE A 505 -32.83 2.19 14.60
C ILE A 505 -33.39 1.64 15.91
N THR A 506 -32.77 2.02 17.04
CA THR A 506 -33.29 1.70 18.38
C THR A 506 -34.10 2.89 18.89
N TYR A 507 -35.33 2.63 19.35
CA TYR A 507 -36.23 3.65 19.91
C TYR A 507 -36.12 3.75 21.45
N GLU A 508 -36.65 4.83 22.04
CA GLU A 508 -36.63 5.04 23.50
C GLU A 508 -37.42 3.97 24.29
N ASP A 509 -38.39 3.30 23.67
CA ASP A 509 -39.15 2.19 24.27
C ASP A 509 -38.39 0.85 24.23
N GLY A 510 -37.19 0.81 23.63
CA GLY A 510 -36.34 -0.36 23.50
C GLY A 510 -36.64 -1.23 22.28
N SER A 511 -37.64 -0.90 21.46
CA SER A 511 -37.88 -1.57 20.18
C SER A 511 -36.84 -1.18 19.13
N GLU A 512 -36.60 -2.07 18.16
CA GLU A 512 -35.67 -1.85 17.05
C GLU A 512 -36.37 -2.01 15.70
N GLN A 513 -35.96 -1.17 14.74
CA GLN A 513 -36.33 -1.30 13.34
C GLN A 513 -35.06 -1.52 12.51
N MET A 514 -35.08 -2.56 11.66
CA MET A 514 -33.97 -2.95 10.81
C MET A 514 -34.26 -2.59 9.36
N ILE A 515 -33.28 -2.02 8.67
CA ILE A 515 -33.27 -1.79 7.23
C ILE A 515 -32.04 -2.48 6.68
N THR A 516 -32.25 -3.58 5.96
CA THR A 516 -31.17 -4.45 5.46
C THR A 516 -31.05 -4.40 3.94
N THR A 517 -29.86 -4.68 3.44
CA THR A 517 -29.63 -4.90 2.01
C THR A 517 -30.39 -6.14 1.54
N ASN A 518 -31.22 -6.00 0.51
CA ASN A 518 -32.05 -7.08 -0.03
C ASN A 518 -32.47 -6.82 -1.49
N ASP A 519 -32.87 -7.86 -2.22
CA ASP A 519 -33.23 -7.80 -3.64
C ASP A 519 -34.65 -7.26 -3.94
N LYS A 520 -35.47 -7.02 -2.91
CA LYS A 520 -36.87 -6.57 -3.03
C LYS A 520 -36.98 -5.05 -3.04
N ASP A 521 -36.31 -4.42 -2.07
CA ASP A 521 -36.47 -3.01 -1.75
C ASP A 521 -35.40 -2.13 -2.38
N TRP A 522 -34.22 -2.68 -2.66
CA TRP A 522 -33.10 -1.93 -3.21
C TRP A 522 -33.14 -1.83 -4.73
N LYS A 523 -32.80 -0.64 -5.22
CA LYS A 523 -32.66 -0.32 -6.63
C LYS A 523 -31.19 -0.16 -6.98
N LEU A 524 -30.87 -0.46 -8.24
CA LEU A 524 -29.54 -0.41 -8.84
C LEU A 524 -29.56 0.51 -10.06
N PHE A 525 -28.54 1.35 -10.16
CA PHE A 525 -28.26 2.17 -11.33
C PHE A 525 -26.81 2.00 -11.76
N THR A 526 -26.61 1.83 -13.07
CA THR A 526 -25.30 1.57 -13.69
C THR A 526 -25.06 2.49 -14.87
N ASP A 527 -25.63 3.69 -14.86
CA ASP A 527 -25.36 4.71 -15.89
C ASP A 527 -25.01 6.08 -15.27
N GLY A 528 -24.41 6.06 -14.07
CA GLY A 528 -23.97 7.24 -13.33
C GLY A 528 -22.75 7.96 -13.93
N PRO A 529 -22.30 9.06 -13.30
CA PRO A 529 -21.22 9.89 -13.83
C PRO A 529 -19.83 9.27 -13.69
N VAL A 530 -19.56 8.49 -12.63
CA VAL A 530 -18.30 7.73 -12.55
C VAL A 530 -18.41 6.52 -13.48
N ARG A 531 -17.88 6.66 -14.70
CA ARG A 531 -17.92 5.63 -15.74
C ARG A 531 -17.00 4.47 -15.42
N TYR A 532 -15.87 4.76 -14.80
CA TYR A 532 -14.89 3.78 -14.35
C TYR A 532 -14.08 4.35 -13.19
N GLY A 533 -13.72 3.53 -12.21
CA GLY A 533 -12.84 3.94 -11.11
C GLY A 533 -11.92 2.78 -10.76
N SER A 534 -10.61 3.02 -10.80
CA SER A 534 -9.58 2.00 -10.59
C SER A 534 -8.37 2.59 -9.88
N PHE A 535 -7.76 1.86 -8.95
CA PHE A 535 -6.53 2.31 -8.30
C PHE A 535 -5.36 2.44 -9.28
N PHE A 536 -5.20 1.51 -10.23
CA PHE A 536 -4.08 1.55 -11.17
C PHE A 536 -4.38 2.36 -12.42
N GLN A 537 -5.62 2.30 -12.91
CA GLN A 537 -5.93 2.96 -14.18
C GLN A 537 -6.31 4.45 -13.99
N GLY A 538 -6.99 4.78 -12.88
CA GLY A 538 -7.56 6.11 -12.61
C GLY A 538 -9.09 6.12 -12.66
N GLU A 539 -9.68 7.32 -12.70
CA GLU A 539 -11.12 7.54 -12.72
C GLU A 539 -11.59 8.24 -14.00
N VAL A 540 -12.67 7.75 -14.61
CA VAL A 540 -13.36 8.40 -15.72
C VAL A 540 -14.69 8.93 -15.22
N TYR A 541 -14.87 10.25 -15.28
CA TYR A 541 -16.04 10.96 -14.79
C TYR A 541 -16.72 11.72 -15.93
N ASP A 542 -18.01 11.46 -16.18
CA ASP A 542 -18.85 12.20 -17.12
C ASP A 542 -19.87 13.06 -16.36
N ALA A 543 -19.56 14.35 -16.19
CA ALA A 543 -20.39 15.27 -15.44
C ALA A 543 -21.76 15.52 -16.09
N ARG A 544 -21.92 15.22 -17.39
CA ARG A 544 -23.21 15.37 -18.09
C ARG A 544 -24.26 14.40 -17.55
N LYS A 545 -23.83 13.35 -16.84
CA LYS A 545 -24.70 12.35 -16.19
C LYS A 545 -25.14 12.74 -14.77
N GLU A 546 -24.60 13.82 -14.20
CA GLU A 546 -24.95 14.21 -12.82
C GLU A 546 -26.44 14.55 -12.65
N ASP A 547 -27.06 15.16 -13.65
CA ASP A 547 -28.48 15.55 -13.58
C ASP A 547 -29.41 14.34 -13.44
N GLU A 548 -29.02 13.18 -14.00
CA GLU A 548 -29.81 11.91 -13.92
C GLU A 548 -29.85 11.34 -12.49
N ILE A 549 -28.87 11.69 -11.65
CA ILE A 549 -28.76 11.21 -10.27
C ILE A 549 -28.96 12.33 -9.24
N LYS A 550 -29.42 13.52 -9.66
CA LYS A 550 -29.56 14.65 -8.75
C LYS A 550 -30.56 14.33 -7.63
N GLY A 551 -30.07 14.29 -6.39
CA GLY A 551 -30.90 13.96 -5.22
C GLY A 551 -31.18 12.47 -5.03
N TRP A 552 -30.44 11.57 -5.70
CA TRP A 552 -30.65 10.10 -5.63
C TRP A 552 -30.57 9.51 -4.21
N THR A 553 -29.93 10.21 -3.28
CA THR A 553 -29.81 9.84 -1.85
C THR A 553 -30.74 10.64 -0.95
N SER A 554 -31.69 11.38 -1.52
CA SER A 554 -32.71 12.16 -0.80
C SER A 554 -34.09 11.52 -1.02
N THR A 555 -35.02 11.80 -0.10
CA THR A 555 -36.39 11.28 -0.21
C THR A 555 -37.16 11.92 -1.35
N GLY A 556 -38.09 11.15 -1.94
CA GLY A 556 -38.89 11.56 -3.08
C GLY A 556 -38.17 11.52 -4.43
N PHE A 557 -37.01 10.87 -4.51
CA PHE A 557 -36.30 10.68 -5.78
C PHE A 557 -37.04 9.72 -6.71
N ASP A 558 -37.15 10.07 -8.00
CA ASP A 558 -37.79 9.22 -9.00
C ASP A 558 -36.81 8.16 -9.52
N ALA A 559 -36.78 7.02 -8.84
CA ALA A 559 -35.98 5.85 -9.23
C ALA A 559 -36.68 4.94 -10.26
N SER A 560 -37.68 5.42 -11.02
CA SER A 560 -38.42 4.58 -11.99
C SER A 560 -37.57 4.00 -13.11
N ASN A 561 -36.48 4.69 -13.49
CA ASN A 561 -35.51 4.21 -14.48
C ASN A 561 -34.41 3.32 -13.87
N TRP A 562 -34.43 3.08 -12.56
CA TRP A 562 -33.50 2.19 -11.88
C TRP A 562 -34.06 0.77 -11.87
N LYS A 563 -33.19 -0.22 -12.05
CA LYS A 563 -33.58 -1.64 -11.98
C LYS A 563 -33.54 -2.12 -10.53
N SER A 564 -34.15 -3.26 -10.22
CA SER A 564 -33.94 -3.88 -8.89
C SER A 564 -32.49 -4.36 -8.76
N ALA A 565 -31.93 -4.21 -7.57
CA ALA A 565 -30.70 -4.92 -7.21
C ALA A 565 -30.98 -6.44 -7.14
N VAL A 566 -29.92 -7.24 -7.21
CA VAL A 566 -30.00 -8.70 -7.07
C VAL A 566 -29.03 -9.18 -6.01
N SER A 567 -29.34 -10.31 -5.39
CA SER A 567 -28.37 -11.04 -4.56
C SER A 567 -27.19 -11.51 -5.41
N VAL A 568 -25.96 -11.29 -4.93
CA VAL A 568 -24.70 -11.61 -5.60
C VAL A 568 -24.04 -12.79 -4.89
N PRO A 569 -24.24 -14.03 -5.37
CA PRO A 569 -23.62 -15.21 -4.77
C PRO A 569 -22.11 -15.22 -4.99
N LEU A 570 -21.35 -16.01 -4.24
CA LEU A 570 -19.93 -16.24 -4.54
C LEU A 570 -19.74 -17.11 -5.79
N GLU A 571 -20.58 -18.14 -5.95
CA GLU A 571 -20.54 -19.04 -7.10
C GLU A 571 -20.76 -18.28 -8.42
N GLY A 572 -19.85 -18.47 -9.38
CA GLY A 572 -19.90 -17.79 -10.69
C GLY A 572 -19.53 -16.29 -10.66
N THR A 573 -19.22 -15.71 -9.49
CA THR A 573 -18.86 -14.29 -9.35
C THR A 573 -17.54 -14.03 -8.65
N SER A 574 -16.99 -15.03 -7.97
CA SER A 574 -15.71 -14.98 -7.30
C SER A 574 -14.72 -15.98 -7.92
N PHE A 575 -13.44 -15.67 -7.82
CA PHE A 575 -12.38 -16.62 -8.12
C PHE A 575 -12.36 -17.70 -7.04
N GLN A 576 -12.43 -18.97 -7.45
CA GLN A 576 -12.41 -20.10 -6.53
C GLN A 576 -11.59 -21.25 -7.10
N THR A 577 -10.73 -21.83 -6.26
CA THR A 577 -10.01 -23.09 -6.48
C THR A 577 -10.09 -23.92 -5.20
N ASP A 578 -9.49 -25.12 -5.20
CA ASP A 578 -9.42 -25.93 -3.99
C ASP A 578 -8.67 -25.20 -2.85
N ASP A 579 -7.58 -24.50 -3.19
CA ASP A 579 -6.73 -23.78 -2.24
C ASP A 579 -7.16 -22.32 -1.99
N PHE A 580 -7.99 -21.74 -2.86
CA PHE A 580 -8.54 -20.39 -2.74
C PHE A 580 -10.07 -20.45 -2.74
N ASN A 581 -10.67 -20.48 -1.55
CA ASN A 581 -12.12 -20.52 -1.40
C ASN A 581 -12.56 -19.73 -0.16
N TYR A 582 -13.87 -19.59 0.01
CA TYR A 582 -14.50 -18.74 1.03
C TYR A 582 -15.12 -19.55 2.18
N LYS A 583 -14.74 -20.82 2.38
CA LYS A 583 -15.32 -21.69 3.42
C LYS A 583 -15.00 -21.23 4.84
N ASP A 584 -13.85 -20.59 5.01
CA ASP A 584 -13.37 -20.07 6.29
C ASP A 584 -13.53 -18.54 6.39
N LEU A 585 -14.42 -17.95 5.57
CA LEU A 585 -14.66 -16.52 5.56
C LEU A 585 -15.23 -16.05 6.90
N LYS A 586 -14.55 -15.07 7.48
CA LYS A 586 -14.96 -14.32 8.66
C LYS A 586 -15.24 -12.87 8.29
N VAL A 587 -16.32 -12.30 8.82
CA VAL A 587 -16.68 -10.89 8.68
C VAL A 587 -16.52 -10.22 10.05
N ILE A 588 -15.46 -9.43 10.22
CA ILE A 588 -15.08 -8.85 11.52
C ILE A 588 -15.19 -7.32 11.50
N ALA A 589 -15.31 -6.70 12.68
CA ALA A 589 -15.17 -5.25 12.81
C ALA A 589 -13.84 -4.75 12.26
N GLN A 590 -13.84 -3.52 11.75
CA GLN A 590 -12.63 -2.80 11.36
C GLN A 590 -11.62 -2.73 12.50
N VAL A 591 -10.37 -3.13 12.21
CA VAL A 591 -9.22 -2.96 13.10
C VAL A 591 -8.50 -1.66 12.74
N GLY A 592 -8.46 -0.73 13.69
CA GLY A 592 -7.80 0.57 13.52
C GLY A 592 -8.48 1.52 12.54
N ASP A 593 -7.73 2.51 12.07
CA ASP A 593 -8.21 3.53 11.14
C ASP A 593 -8.02 3.13 9.66
N ASN A 594 -9.02 3.48 8.85
CA ASN A 594 -8.94 3.41 7.39
C ASN A 594 -8.41 4.73 6.81
N PRO A 595 -8.00 4.74 5.53
CA PRO A 595 -7.45 5.94 4.91
C PRO A 595 -8.43 7.12 4.96
N SER A 596 -7.93 8.30 5.30
CA SER A 596 -8.70 9.56 5.30
C SER A 596 -7.84 10.69 4.73
N ILE A 597 -8.44 11.86 4.45
CA ILE A 597 -7.67 13.04 4.05
C ILE A 597 -6.94 13.58 5.28
N VAL A 598 -5.60 13.60 5.22
CA VAL A 598 -4.75 13.99 6.35
C VAL A 598 -4.04 15.33 6.14
N LYS A 599 -3.88 15.76 4.88
CA LYS A 599 -3.28 17.04 4.50
C LYS A 599 -3.84 17.53 3.16
N GLU A 600 -3.73 18.83 2.94
CA GLU A 600 -3.99 19.48 1.65
C GLU A 600 -2.73 20.22 1.20
N LEU A 601 -2.36 20.06 -0.07
CA LEU A 601 -1.24 20.75 -0.70
C LEU A 601 -1.74 21.67 -1.81
N THR A 602 -1.12 22.84 -1.96
CA THR A 602 -1.33 23.72 -3.12
C THR A 602 -0.07 23.65 -3.97
N PRO A 603 -0.16 23.50 -5.31
CA PRO A 603 1.03 23.50 -6.14
C PRO A 603 1.77 24.83 -6.02
N VAL A 604 3.10 24.76 -6.08
CA VAL A 604 3.97 25.93 -5.96
C VAL A 604 4.28 26.58 -7.30
N ASN A 605 4.08 25.84 -8.40
CA ASN A 605 4.37 26.30 -9.75
C ASN A 605 3.51 25.56 -10.79
N VAL A 606 3.32 26.19 -11.95
CA VAL A 606 2.76 25.57 -13.16
C VAL A 606 3.56 26.03 -14.37
N GLU A 607 3.89 25.10 -15.25
CA GLU A 607 4.58 25.36 -16.52
C GLU A 607 3.72 24.86 -17.68
N GLU A 608 3.64 25.65 -18.76
CA GLU A 608 3.17 25.17 -20.06
C GLU A 608 4.37 24.55 -20.79
N VAL A 609 4.51 23.23 -20.70
CA VAL A 609 5.70 22.49 -21.17
C VAL A 609 5.63 22.16 -22.67
N GLN A 610 4.42 22.08 -23.20
CA GLN A 610 4.06 22.04 -24.61
C GLN A 610 2.77 22.85 -24.79
N PRO A 611 2.44 23.34 -26.00
CA PRO A 611 1.20 24.09 -26.22
C PRO A 611 -0.05 23.33 -25.71
N GLY A 612 -0.72 23.86 -24.69
CA GLY A 612 -1.89 23.24 -24.06
C GLY A 612 -1.62 22.11 -23.07
N VAL A 613 -0.35 21.90 -22.69
CA VAL A 613 0.08 20.91 -21.69
C VAL A 613 0.64 21.63 -20.47
N PHE A 614 -0.12 21.61 -19.38
CA PHE A 614 0.23 22.32 -18.14
C PHE A 614 0.65 21.34 -17.05
N VAL A 615 1.88 21.47 -16.55
CA VAL A 615 2.42 20.61 -15.49
C VAL A 615 2.57 21.41 -14.19
N TYR A 616 1.85 21.00 -13.16
CA TYR A 616 1.86 21.57 -11.82
C TYR A 616 2.86 20.82 -10.95
N ASP A 617 3.65 21.55 -10.16
CA ASP A 617 4.54 20.98 -9.14
C ASP A 617 3.90 21.13 -7.75
N MET A 618 3.55 20.00 -7.12
CA MET A 618 3.05 19.96 -5.75
C MET A 618 4.12 20.21 -4.69
N ASN A 619 5.39 20.39 -5.10
CA ASN A 619 6.59 20.52 -4.28
C ASN A 619 6.93 19.29 -3.41
N GLN A 620 6.06 18.29 -3.39
CA GLN A 620 6.13 17.13 -2.54
C GLN A 620 5.56 15.93 -3.31
N ASN A 621 6.29 14.83 -3.36
CA ASN A 621 5.75 13.56 -3.80
C ASN A 621 4.76 13.05 -2.75
N MET A 622 3.48 13.10 -3.06
CA MET A 622 2.35 12.83 -2.18
C MET A 622 1.52 11.64 -2.70
N VAL A 623 0.58 11.16 -1.88
CA VAL A 623 -0.35 10.09 -2.27
C VAL A 623 -1.78 10.56 -2.03
N GLY A 624 -2.62 10.42 -3.04
CA GLY A 624 -4.02 10.84 -3.01
C GLY A 624 -4.53 11.24 -4.39
N PHE A 625 -5.33 12.30 -4.47
CA PHE A 625 -5.95 12.77 -5.71
C PHE A 625 -6.17 14.29 -5.66
N PRO A 626 -6.43 14.96 -6.78
CA PRO A 626 -6.57 16.41 -6.79
C PRO A 626 -8.00 16.86 -6.51
N GLU A 627 -8.14 18.11 -6.04
CA GLU A 627 -9.38 18.89 -6.13
C GLU A 627 -9.09 20.13 -6.99
N ILE A 628 -9.83 20.29 -8.09
CA ILE A 628 -9.55 21.31 -9.11
C ILE A 628 -10.81 22.10 -9.41
N GLN A 629 -10.80 23.40 -9.14
CA GLN A 629 -11.86 24.31 -9.55
C GLN A 629 -11.61 24.78 -10.98
N LEU A 630 -12.39 24.25 -11.93
CA LEU A 630 -12.25 24.57 -13.34
C LEU A 630 -12.87 25.93 -13.67
N PRO A 631 -12.22 26.74 -14.53
CA PRO A 631 -12.86 27.92 -15.12
C PRO A 631 -14.03 27.49 -16.03
N PRO A 632 -14.94 28.41 -16.41
CA PRO A 632 -16.07 28.10 -17.30
C PRO A 632 -15.65 27.38 -18.59
N GLY A 633 -16.33 26.27 -18.92
CA GLY A 633 -16.09 25.49 -20.14
C GLY A 633 -17.39 25.06 -20.84
N GLN A 634 -17.25 24.32 -21.95
CA GLN A 634 -18.39 23.80 -22.72
C GLN A 634 -18.72 22.37 -22.32
N ALA A 635 -19.99 22.00 -22.44
CA ALA A 635 -20.41 20.62 -22.22
C ALA A 635 -19.76 19.70 -23.27
N GLY A 636 -19.18 18.59 -22.82
CA GLY A 636 -18.48 17.61 -23.67
C GLY A 636 -17.00 17.89 -23.88
N ASP A 637 -16.46 19.02 -23.41
CA ASP A 637 -15.01 19.20 -23.32
C ASP A 637 -14.41 18.11 -22.41
N THR A 638 -13.27 17.54 -22.81
CA THR A 638 -12.60 16.48 -22.04
C THR A 638 -11.31 17.02 -21.43
N ILE A 639 -11.21 16.95 -20.11
CA ILE A 639 -9.98 17.24 -19.36
C ILE A 639 -9.28 15.91 -19.06
N THR A 640 -7.98 15.82 -19.33
CA THR A 640 -7.15 14.66 -18.97
C THR A 640 -6.15 15.08 -17.91
N LEU A 641 -6.07 14.28 -16.84
CA LEU A 641 -5.12 14.42 -15.75
C LEU A 641 -4.15 13.23 -15.79
N ARG A 642 -2.83 13.49 -15.79
CA ARG A 642 -1.80 12.46 -15.63
C ARG A 642 -0.92 12.78 -14.42
N TYR A 643 -0.49 11.73 -13.73
CA TYR A 643 0.17 11.83 -12.44
C TYR A 643 1.57 11.21 -12.52
N ALA A 644 2.60 11.95 -12.11
CA ALA A 644 3.96 11.45 -12.12
C ALA A 644 4.74 11.85 -10.87
N GLU A 645 5.68 10.99 -10.48
CA GLU A 645 6.62 11.30 -9.42
C GLU A 645 7.68 12.29 -9.89
N LEU A 646 8.13 12.18 -11.15
CA LEU A 646 9.21 12.97 -11.76
C LEU A 646 8.82 13.54 -13.14
N LYS A 647 9.54 14.57 -13.57
CA LYS A 647 9.54 15.10 -14.95
C LYS A 647 10.81 14.63 -15.67
N TYR A 648 10.78 14.59 -17.00
CA TYR A 648 12.02 14.41 -17.77
C TYR A 648 12.96 15.60 -17.55
N PRO A 649 14.25 15.34 -17.25
CA PRO A 649 15.22 16.40 -17.02
C PRO A 649 15.70 17.03 -18.34
N ASP A 650 16.40 18.15 -18.22
CA ASP A 650 17.10 18.80 -19.33
C ASP A 650 18.45 18.12 -19.60
N LEU A 651 18.37 16.92 -20.19
CA LEU A 651 19.53 16.12 -20.64
C LEU A 651 19.35 15.75 -22.11
N SER A 652 20.46 15.55 -22.83
CA SER A 652 20.43 15.25 -24.27
C SER A 652 19.62 14.00 -24.63
N GLU A 653 19.55 13.01 -23.72
CA GLU A 653 18.73 11.81 -23.90
C GLU A 653 17.22 12.14 -23.99
N TYR A 654 16.78 13.19 -23.29
CA TYR A 654 15.37 13.55 -23.12
C TYR A 654 14.97 14.86 -23.78
N GLU A 655 15.81 15.43 -24.66
CA GLU A 655 15.60 16.76 -25.30
C GLU A 655 14.18 16.96 -25.84
N LYS A 656 13.56 15.91 -26.38
CA LYS A 656 12.20 15.96 -26.95
C LYS A 656 11.08 16.04 -25.90
N ASN A 657 11.36 15.60 -24.67
CA ASN A 657 10.37 15.44 -23.60
C ASN A 657 10.70 16.30 -22.37
N THR A 658 11.76 17.13 -22.39
CA THR A 658 12.16 17.95 -21.24
C THR A 658 10.98 18.71 -20.64
N GLY A 659 10.79 18.57 -19.33
CA GLY A 659 9.68 19.18 -18.59
C GLY A 659 8.36 18.39 -18.64
N MET A 660 8.17 17.46 -19.59
CA MET A 660 7.01 16.56 -19.58
C MET A 660 7.08 15.60 -18.38
N VAL A 661 5.93 15.06 -17.97
CA VAL A 661 5.86 14.01 -16.94
C VAL A 661 6.48 12.70 -17.44
N MET A 662 7.23 11.99 -16.56
CA MET A 662 7.82 10.68 -16.86
C MET A 662 6.96 9.56 -16.27
N LEU A 663 6.55 8.60 -17.10
CA LEU A 663 5.56 7.56 -16.77
C LEU A 663 6.07 6.13 -17.01
N GLU A 664 7.32 5.95 -17.40
CA GLU A 664 7.87 4.62 -17.62
C GLU A 664 7.99 3.84 -16.31
N ASN A 665 8.21 4.52 -15.18
CA ASN A 665 8.36 3.89 -13.88
C ASN A 665 7.05 3.39 -13.24
N ILE A 666 5.90 3.88 -13.69
CA ILE A 666 4.59 3.37 -13.26
C ILE A 666 4.18 2.09 -14.01
N ARG A 667 4.93 1.73 -15.06
CA ARG A 667 4.82 0.48 -15.84
C ARG A 667 3.43 0.33 -16.46
N ALA A 668 2.74 -0.80 -16.24
CA ALA A 668 1.43 -1.07 -16.83
C ALA A 668 0.25 -0.35 -16.13
N ALA A 669 0.48 0.43 -15.08
CA ALA A 669 -0.55 1.33 -14.56
C ALA A 669 -0.74 2.50 -15.53
N LEU A 670 -1.98 2.91 -15.76
CA LEU A 670 -2.28 4.05 -16.64
C LEU A 670 -2.21 5.39 -15.89
N THR A 671 -2.56 5.40 -14.60
CA THR A 671 -2.57 6.59 -13.71
C THR A 671 -3.10 7.84 -14.42
N GLN A 672 -4.32 7.74 -14.96
CA GLN A 672 -4.94 8.80 -15.75
C GLN A 672 -6.38 8.98 -15.34
N ASP A 673 -6.75 10.22 -15.02
CA ASP A 673 -8.15 10.58 -14.80
C ASP A 673 -8.69 11.37 -15.98
N ILE A 674 -9.95 11.12 -16.32
CA ILE A 674 -10.68 11.79 -17.40
C ILE A 674 -11.92 12.46 -16.83
N TYR A 675 -12.11 13.73 -17.11
CA TYR A 675 -13.29 14.49 -16.72
C TYR A 675 -13.97 15.08 -17.94
N ILE A 676 -15.21 14.66 -18.23
CA ILE A 676 -16.03 15.17 -19.32
C ILE A 676 -17.00 16.20 -18.75
N ARG A 677 -16.92 17.42 -19.25
CA ARG A 677 -17.61 18.58 -18.68
C ARG A 677 -19.11 18.57 -18.96
N LYS A 678 -19.89 19.07 -18.00
CA LYS A 678 -21.30 19.44 -18.20
C LYS A 678 -21.49 20.90 -18.63
N GLY A 679 -20.44 21.71 -18.54
CA GLY A 679 -20.43 23.11 -18.92
C GLY A 679 -20.64 24.06 -17.74
N GLY A 680 -20.14 25.28 -17.88
CA GLY A 680 -20.07 26.24 -16.76
C GLY A 680 -18.86 26.00 -15.86
N THR A 681 -18.91 26.46 -14.61
CA THR A 681 -17.87 26.23 -13.60
C THR A 681 -18.09 24.91 -12.89
N GLU A 682 -17.03 24.12 -12.72
CA GLU A 682 -17.10 22.72 -12.28
C GLU A 682 -15.93 22.41 -11.34
N THR A 683 -16.06 21.38 -10.50
CA THR A 683 -14.98 20.90 -9.63
C THR A 683 -14.66 19.46 -9.99
N ILE A 684 -13.39 19.18 -10.29
CA ILE A 684 -12.89 17.81 -10.40
C ILE A 684 -12.46 17.36 -9.00
N ARG A 685 -12.96 16.20 -8.55
CA ARG A 685 -12.48 15.51 -7.35
C ARG A 685 -12.74 14.01 -7.50
N PRO A 686 -11.72 13.19 -7.83
CA PRO A 686 -11.87 11.74 -7.91
C PRO A 686 -12.32 11.13 -6.58
N ARG A 687 -12.93 9.95 -6.64
CA ARG A 687 -13.54 9.27 -5.48
C ARG A 687 -13.00 7.87 -5.27
N PHE A 688 -12.84 7.11 -6.35
CA PHE A 688 -12.54 5.68 -6.31
C PHE A 688 -11.17 5.35 -6.91
N THR A 689 -10.21 6.26 -6.74
CA THR A 689 -8.81 6.08 -7.14
C THR A 689 -7.87 6.85 -6.22
N PHE A 690 -6.57 6.55 -6.30
CA PHE A 690 -5.49 7.35 -5.73
C PHE A 690 -4.22 7.14 -6.55
N HIS A 691 -3.33 8.13 -6.49
CA HIS A 691 -2.07 8.18 -7.24
C HIS A 691 -0.93 8.59 -6.31
N GLY A 692 0.27 8.06 -6.53
CA GLY A 692 1.52 8.60 -5.98
C GLY A 692 2.15 9.58 -6.97
N TYR A 693 2.25 10.86 -6.60
CA TYR A 693 2.72 11.90 -7.52
C TYR A 693 3.25 13.15 -6.82
N ARG A 694 4.20 13.82 -7.48
CA ARG A 694 4.56 15.22 -7.23
C ARG A 694 4.05 16.14 -8.33
N TYR A 695 3.98 15.63 -9.56
CA TYR A 695 3.63 16.40 -10.74
C TYR A 695 2.26 15.98 -11.25
N LEU A 696 1.41 16.98 -11.48
CA LEU A 696 0.09 16.83 -12.07
C LEU A 696 0.10 17.50 -13.45
N GLU A 697 -0.07 16.72 -14.50
CA GLU A 697 -0.30 17.25 -15.84
C GLU A 697 -1.81 17.44 -16.08
N ILE A 698 -2.19 18.59 -16.64
CA ILE A 698 -3.55 18.89 -17.07
C ILE A 698 -3.53 19.24 -18.57
N THR A 699 -4.31 18.51 -19.36
CA THR A 699 -4.57 18.79 -20.78
C THR A 699 -6.08 18.92 -21.05
N GLY A 700 -6.45 19.53 -22.17
CA GLY A 700 -7.86 19.82 -22.51
C GLY A 700 -8.34 21.20 -22.03
N ILE A 701 -7.43 22.05 -21.53
CA ILE A 701 -7.67 23.45 -21.16
C ILE A 701 -6.84 24.39 -22.04
N LYS A 702 -7.26 25.65 -22.17
CA LYS A 702 -6.58 26.65 -23.02
C LYS A 702 -5.51 27.44 -22.28
N GLU A 703 -5.68 27.62 -20.98
CA GLU A 703 -4.80 28.38 -20.10
C GLU A 703 -4.70 27.61 -18.78
N ALA A 704 -3.59 27.79 -18.06
CA ALA A 704 -3.40 27.19 -16.75
C ALA A 704 -4.51 27.61 -15.77
N VAL A 705 -4.99 26.65 -14.99
CA VAL A 705 -5.81 26.89 -13.80
C VAL A 705 -4.94 27.60 -12.75
N PRO A 706 -5.43 28.67 -12.09
CA PRO A 706 -4.69 29.32 -11.01
C PRO A 706 -4.27 28.34 -9.91
N LEU A 707 -3.07 28.50 -9.35
CA LEU A 707 -2.52 27.58 -8.36
C LEU A 707 -3.45 27.40 -7.14
N GLU A 708 -4.08 28.47 -6.69
CA GLU A 708 -5.01 28.46 -5.56
C GLU A 708 -6.26 27.60 -5.78
N ASN A 709 -6.60 27.35 -7.05
CA ASN A 709 -7.75 26.55 -7.48
C ASN A 709 -7.39 25.08 -7.73
N VAL A 710 -6.13 24.69 -7.54
CA VAL A 710 -5.64 23.32 -7.61
C VAL A 710 -5.19 22.90 -6.21
N LYS A 711 -5.69 21.78 -5.72
CA LYS A 711 -5.27 21.17 -4.46
C LYS A 711 -4.89 19.72 -4.69
N GLY A 712 -3.86 19.25 -3.99
CA GLY A 712 -3.62 17.82 -3.80
C GLY A 712 -4.15 17.41 -2.43
N LEU A 713 -5.13 16.50 -2.40
CA LEU A 713 -5.69 15.95 -1.18
C LEU A 713 -4.89 14.70 -0.80
N VAL A 714 -4.12 14.77 0.29
CA VAL A 714 -3.25 13.69 0.75
C VAL A 714 -4.09 12.69 1.54
N VAL A 715 -4.08 11.43 1.11
CA VAL A 715 -4.84 10.33 1.73
C VAL A 715 -3.89 9.33 2.39
N SER A 716 -4.15 8.99 3.66
CA SER A 716 -3.31 8.05 4.42
C SER A 716 -4.10 7.42 5.58
N SER A 717 -3.69 6.22 6.03
CA SER A 717 -4.09 5.66 7.33
C SER A 717 -3.33 6.32 8.49
N ILE A 718 -2.27 7.09 8.22
CA ILE A 718 -1.50 7.82 9.24
C ILE A 718 -2.01 9.26 9.36
N LYS A 719 -2.92 9.48 10.31
CA LYS A 719 -3.52 10.80 10.59
C LYS A 719 -2.51 11.79 11.17
N GLU A 720 -1.77 11.35 12.19
CA GLU A 720 -0.80 12.18 12.92
C GLU A 720 0.51 11.44 13.12
N LEU A 721 1.60 12.21 13.31
CA LEU A 721 2.89 11.66 13.74
C LEU A 721 2.94 11.65 15.27
N ALA A 722 3.54 10.62 15.82
CA ALA A 722 3.86 10.51 17.24
C ALA A 722 5.27 11.07 17.55
N SER A 723 5.89 11.81 16.63
CA SER A 723 7.31 12.14 16.75
C SER A 723 7.74 13.44 16.07
N SER A 724 8.93 13.92 16.45
CA SER A 724 9.66 14.98 15.76
C SER A 724 11.18 14.78 15.86
N TYR A 725 11.91 15.30 14.88
CA TYR A 725 13.36 15.32 14.86
C TYR A 725 13.85 16.57 14.13
N GLU A 726 14.79 17.30 14.74
CA GLU A 726 15.41 18.51 14.17
C GLU A 726 16.88 18.57 14.60
N THR A 727 17.75 18.90 13.66
CA THR A 727 19.21 19.01 13.85
C THR A 727 19.74 20.31 13.29
N SER A 728 21.02 20.60 13.55
CA SER A 728 21.71 21.70 12.87
C SER A 728 22.05 21.44 11.40
N ASN A 729 21.83 20.22 10.89
CA ASN A 729 22.09 19.86 9.49
C ASN A 729 20.78 19.81 8.71
N GLU A 730 20.54 20.82 7.86
CA GLU A 730 19.30 20.96 7.09
C GLU A 730 19.02 19.78 6.16
N LEU A 731 20.06 19.13 5.62
CA LEU A 731 19.87 17.96 4.75
C LEU A 731 19.40 16.73 5.53
N VAL A 732 19.87 16.55 6.77
CA VAL A 732 19.39 15.48 7.65
C VAL A 732 17.95 15.75 8.10
N ASN A 733 17.60 17.01 8.36
CA ASN A 733 16.20 17.39 8.63
C ASN A 733 15.31 17.06 7.42
N LYS A 734 15.79 17.36 6.20
CA LYS A 734 15.08 17.02 4.98
C LYS A 734 14.95 15.51 4.78
N LEU A 735 15.98 14.73 5.11
CA LEU A 735 15.91 13.27 5.11
C LEU A 735 14.81 12.76 6.04
N TRP A 736 14.74 13.26 7.28
CA TRP A 736 13.67 12.90 8.21
C TRP A 736 12.28 13.24 7.66
N GLU A 737 12.09 14.44 7.09
CA GLU A 737 10.84 14.81 6.43
C GLU A 737 10.46 13.83 5.32
N ASN A 738 11.41 13.49 4.45
CA ASN A 738 11.21 12.55 3.35
C ASN A 738 10.75 11.17 3.86
N ILE A 739 11.32 10.68 4.96
CA ILE A 739 10.90 9.44 5.61
C ILE A 739 9.44 9.53 6.08
N THR A 740 9.04 10.64 6.71
CA THR A 740 7.64 10.80 7.16
C THR A 740 6.63 10.89 6.01
N TRP A 741 7.04 11.42 4.86
CA TRP A 741 6.21 11.43 3.66
C TRP A 741 6.08 10.04 3.03
N SER A 742 7.16 9.26 3.03
CA SER A 742 7.11 7.86 2.59
C SER A 742 6.29 6.97 3.52
N LEU A 743 6.32 7.21 4.83
CA LEU A 743 5.40 6.57 5.79
C LEU A 743 3.94 6.87 5.41
N ARG A 744 3.56 8.15 5.28
CA ARG A 744 2.18 8.53 4.93
C ARG A 744 1.75 7.96 3.59
N GLY A 745 2.64 8.02 2.59
CA GLY A 745 2.33 7.59 1.24
C GLY A 745 2.05 6.10 1.11
N ASN A 746 2.76 5.27 1.88
CA ASN A 746 2.67 3.83 1.72
C ASN A 746 1.81 3.14 2.79
N PHE A 747 1.34 3.85 3.81
CA PHE A 747 0.43 3.31 4.81
C PHE A 747 -1.01 3.67 4.41
N LEU A 748 -1.53 2.96 3.41
CA LEU A 748 -2.88 3.13 2.88
C LEU A 748 -3.57 1.76 2.89
N SER A 749 -4.33 1.49 3.96
CA SER A 749 -4.91 0.18 4.29
C SER A 749 -3.92 -0.95 4.56
N ILE A 750 -2.80 -1.04 3.85
CA ILE A 750 -1.73 -2.01 4.02
C ILE A 750 -0.37 -1.29 3.89
N PRO A 751 0.74 -1.80 4.46
CA PRO A 751 2.06 -1.22 4.30
C PRO A 751 2.61 -1.55 2.89
N THR A 752 2.22 -0.75 1.89
CA THR A 752 2.64 -0.97 0.49
C THR A 752 4.13 -0.76 0.29
N ASP A 753 4.73 -1.39 -0.72
CA ASP A 753 6.10 -1.08 -1.16
C ASP A 753 6.16 0.34 -1.75
N THR A 754 5.31 0.60 -2.74
CA THR A 754 5.17 1.90 -3.40
C THR A 754 3.71 2.25 -3.65
N PRO A 755 3.32 3.54 -3.69
CA PRO A 755 1.94 3.92 -3.92
C PRO A 755 1.62 4.27 -5.39
N ALA A 756 2.60 4.21 -6.30
CA ALA A 756 2.48 4.77 -7.65
C ALA A 756 2.22 3.70 -8.73
N ARG A 757 3.19 2.81 -8.99
CA ARG A 757 3.14 1.83 -10.10
C ARG A 757 2.05 0.76 -9.91
N ASN A 758 1.89 -0.11 -10.90
CA ASN A 758 1.07 -1.33 -10.86
C ASN A 758 1.60 -2.39 -9.85
N GLU A 759 1.78 -2.04 -8.59
CA GLU A 759 2.23 -2.96 -7.56
C GLU A 759 1.46 -2.71 -6.28
N ARG A 760 1.88 -1.73 -5.45
CA ARG A 760 1.15 -1.29 -4.25
C ARG A 760 0.82 -2.47 -3.34
N MET A 761 1.80 -3.36 -3.18
CA MET A 761 1.65 -4.65 -2.51
C MET A 761 2.26 -4.57 -1.11
N GLY A 762 1.68 -5.29 -0.15
CA GLY A 762 2.20 -5.37 1.22
C GLY A 762 3.42 -6.28 1.30
N TRP A 763 4.55 -5.85 0.73
CA TRP A 763 5.80 -6.60 0.71
C TRP A 763 6.38 -6.72 2.12
N SER A 764 6.49 -7.95 2.61
CA SER A 764 6.82 -8.23 4.01
C SER A 764 8.23 -7.77 4.39
N GLY A 765 9.21 -7.84 3.49
CA GLY A 765 10.60 -7.46 3.75
C GLY A 765 10.80 -5.96 3.90
N ASP A 766 10.05 -5.16 3.15
CA ASP A 766 10.04 -3.70 3.29
C ASP A 766 9.55 -3.30 4.69
N ILE A 767 8.40 -3.81 5.10
CA ILE A 767 7.88 -3.50 6.44
C ILE A 767 8.68 -4.21 7.54
N ASN A 768 9.34 -5.33 7.26
CA ASN A 768 10.27 -5.98 8.21
C ASN A 768 11.35 -5.00 8.67
N VAL A 769 12.06 -4.40 7.72
CA VAL A 769 13.15 -3.45 8.02
C VAL A 769 12.66 -2.11 8.54
N PHE A 770 11.44 -1.70 8.18
CA PHE A 770 10.88 -0.41 8.58
C PHE A 770 9.97 -0.47 9.81
N SER A 771 9.68 -1.67 10.33
CA SER A 771 8.74 -1.87 11.46
C SER A 771 9.15 -1.06 12.70
N GLU A 772 10.38 -1.21 13.18
CA GLU A 772 10.91 -0.43 14.31
C GLU A 772 10.78 1.09 14.07
N ALA A 773 11.26 1.56 12.92
CA ALA A 773 11.19 2.96 12.51
C ALA A 773 9.74 3.49 12.52
N SER A 774 8.80 2.75 11.92
CA SER A 774 7.40 3.16 11.82
C SER A 774 6.74 3.34 13.21
N THR A 775 7.11 2.51 14.18
CA THR A 775 6.57 2.55 15.55
C THR A 775 7.07 3.74 16.37
N TYR A 776 8.23 4.31 16.03
CA TYR A 776 8.65 5.61 16.56
C TYR A 776 7.92 6.76 15.87
N LEU A 777 7.69 6.65 14.55
CA LEU A 777 7.17 7.75 13.76
C LEU A 777 5.71 8.09 14.05
N ALA A 778 4.86 7.06 14.21
CA ALA A 778 3.43 7.20 14.42
C ALA A 778 2.86 6.06 15.28
N GLN A 779 1.64 6.25 15.79
CA GLN A 779 0.90 5.19 16.46
C GLN A 779 0.35 4.21 15.41
N VAL A 780 1.06 3.10 15.20
CA VAL A 780 0.80 2.14 14.10
C VAL A 780 0.38 0.75 14.57
N GLU A 781 0.13 0.54 15.87
CA GLU A 781 -0.24 -0.80 16.38
C GLU A 781 -1.43 -1.41 15.62
N PRO A 782 -2.61 -0.76 15.49
CA PRO A 782 -3.75 -1.41 14.85
C PRO A 782 -3.50 -1.66 13.35
N PHE A 783 -2.66 -0.83 12.74
CA PHE A 783 -2.28 -0.96 11.34
C PHE A 783 -1.38 -2.17 11.10
N LEU A 784 -0.38 -2.38 11.97
CA LEU A 784 0.54 -3.51 11.90
C LEU A 784 -0.14 -4.81 12.33
N ASP A 785 -1.07 -4.77 13.29
CA ASP A 785 -1.87 -5.93 13.67
C ASP A 785 -2.71 -6.45 12.50
N ARG A 786 -3.40 -5.54 11.77
CA ARG A 786 -4.10 -5.90 10.53
C ARG A 786 -3.17 -6.55 9.49
N HIS A 787 -1.93 -6.09 9.38
CA HIS A 787 -0.97 -6.69 8.47
C HIS A 787 -0.51 -8.08 8.93
N LEU A 788 -0.26 -8.28 10.24
CA LEU A 788 0.06 -9.59 10.82
C LEU A 788 -1.09 -10.58 10.65
N MET A 789 -2.33 -10.13 10.85
CA MET A 789 -3.54 -10.90 10.54
C MET A 789 -3.55 -11.34 9.06
N ALA A 790 -3.26 -10.43 8.13
CA ALA A 790 -3.16 -10.77 6.71
C ALA A 790 -2.05 -11.78 6.41
N MET A 791 -0.88 -11.67 7.04
CA MET A 791 0.22 -12.66 6.90
C MET A 791 -0.20 -14.04 7.43
N ARG A 792 -0.96 -14.09 8.52
CA ARG A 792 -1.50 -15.33 9.10
C ARG A 792 -2.54 -15.96 8.19
N ASP A 793 -3.46 -15.18 7.64
CA ASP A 793 -4.55 -15.65 6.77
C ASP A 793 -4.06 -16.39 5.52
N ILE A 794 -2.88 -16.00 5.02
CA ILE A 794 -2.26 -16.60 3.83
C ILE A 794 -1.02 -17.44 4.15
N GLN A 795 -0.73 -17.69 5.43
CA GLN A 795 0.37 -18.57 5.81
C GLN A 795 0.12 -19.96 5.23
N ARG A 796 1.11 -20.47 4.49
CA ARG A 796 0.99 -21.74 3.79
C ARG A 796 0.81 -22.91 4.76
N GLN A 797 0.27 -24.02 4.27
CA GLN A 797 0.09 -25.25 5.06
C GLN A 797 1.40 -25.80 5.63
N ASP A 798 2.52 -25.59 4.94
CA ASP A 798 3.86 -25.99 5.40
C ASP A 798 4.49 -25.04 6.43
N GLY A 799 3.80 -23.96 6.82
CA GLY A 799 4.24 -22.98 7.82
C GLY A 799 4.94 -21.75 7.24
N ARG A 800 5.25 -21.74 5.95
CA ARG A 800 5.91 -20.60 5.30
C ARG A 800 4.99 -19.36 5.26
N PHE A 801 5.44 -18.23 5.79
CA PHE A 801 4.83 -16.92 5.50
C PHE A 801 5.09 -16.52 4.04
N THR A 802 4.11 -15.87 3.41
CA THR A 802 4.29 -15.33 2.06
C THR A 802 5.13 -14.04 2.09
N ASP A 803 5.70 -13.69 0.96
CA ASP A 803 6.56 -12.50 0.85
C ASP A 803 5.73 -11.22 0.60
N VAL A 804 4.45 -11.39 0.25
CA VAL A 804 3.45 -10.32 0.17
C VAL A 804 2.19 -10.73 0.92
N ALA A 805 1.59 -9.81 1.67
CA ALA A 805 0.28 -9.95 2.29
C ALA A 805 -0.62 -8.73 2.01
N PRO A 806 -1.94 -8.91 1.75
CA PRO A 806 -2.72 -10.15 1.80
C PRO A 806 -2.76 -10.99 0.51
N VAL A 807 -2.17 -10.54 -0.61
CA VAL A 807 -2.33 -11.21 -1.92
C VAL A 807 -1.57 -12.55 -2.03
N GLY A 808 -0.56 -12.77 -1.19
CA GLY A 808 0.29 -13.95 -1.23
C GLY A 808 1.34 -13.92 -2.34
N GLY A 809 2.10 -15.00 -2.45
CA GLY A 809 3.19 -15.12 -3.42
C GLY A 809 4.43 -14.31 -3.05
N GLY A 810 5.07 -13.72 -4.06
CA GLY A 810 6.34 -13.02 -3.96
C GLY A 810 7.56 -13.96 -3.99
N PHE A 811 8.73 -13.40 -3.69
CA PHE A 811 10.01 -14.09 -3.89
C PHE A 811 11.11 -13.68 -2.92
N GLY A 812 10.74 -13.18 -1.74
CA GLY A 812 11.66 -12.64 -0.75
C GLY A 812 12.39 -13.67 0.11
N GLY A 813 11.77 -14.83 0.39
CA GLY A 813 12.42 -15.89 1.18
C GLY A 813 12.49 -15.56 2.67
N THR A 814 13.53 -16.03 3.36
CA THR A 814 13.68 -15.84 4.82
C THR A 814 13.60 -14.38 5.24
N LEU A 815 14.29 -13.48 4.54
CA LEU A 815 14.37 -12.06 4.92
C LEU A 815 13.02 -11.32 4.82
N TRP A 816 12.09 -11.82 4.00
CA TRP A 816 10.72 -11.32 3.91
C TRP A 816 9.78 -12.06 4.87
N GLY A 817 9.89 -13.39 4.95
CA GLY A 817 9.01 -14.21 5.80
C GLY A 817 9.19 -13.94 7.30
N SER A 818 10.40 -13.61 7.76
CA SER A 818 10.67 -13.25 9.16
C SER A 818 9.86 -12.03 9.63
N ALA A 819 9.29 -11.23 8.73
CA ALA A 819 8.40 -10.11 9.10
C ALA A 819 7.22 -10.56 9.98
N GLY A 820 6.70 -11.77 9.77
CA GLY A 820 5.60 -12.33 10.58
C GLY A 820 5.98 -12.58 12.05
N ILE A 821 7.29 -12.52 12.37
CA ILE A 821 7.83 -12.64 13.73
C ILE A 821 8.33 -11.28 14.23
N VAL A 822 9.15 -10.61 13.41
CA VAL A 822 9.79 -9.34 13.76
C VAL A 822 8.75 -8.24 14.02
N ILE A 823 7.73 -8.09 13.18
CA ILE A 823 6.72 -7.03 13.36
C ILE A 823 5.97 -7.20 14.69
N ALA A 824 5.58 -8.43 15.02
CA ALA A 824 4.89 -8.73 16.28
C ALA A 824 5.77 -8.37 17.48
N TRP A 825 7.07 -8.66 17.40
CA TRP A 825 8.04 -8.28 18.41
C TRP A 825 8.24 -6.78 18.54
N GLU A 826 8.39 -6.06 17.42
CA GLU A 826 8.59 -4.61 17.43
C GLU A 826 7.37 -3.87 17.99
N VAL A 827 6.16 -4.35 17.69
CA VAL A 827 4.91 -3.85 18.29
C VAL A 827 4.88 -4.09 19.79
N TYR A 828 5.18 -5.31 20.25
CA TYR A 828 5.28 -5.61 21.68
C TYR A 828 6.29 -4.71 22.40
N GLN A 829 7.48 -4.56 21.84
CA GLN A 829 8.54 -3.73 22.41
C GLN A 829 8.13 -2.25 22.51
N GLN A 830 7.47 -1.71 21.49
CA GLN A 830 7.04 -0.31 21.47
C GLN A 830 5.85 -0.03 22.40
N TYR A 831 4.84 -0.91 22.43
CA TYR A 831 3.53 -0.62 23.04
C TYR A 831 3.23 -1.46 24.30
N GLY A 832 4.01 -2.51 24.57
CA GLY A 832 3.80 -3.41 25.70
C GLY A 832 2.68 -4.44 25.49
N ASP A 833 2.28 -4.69 24.24
CA ASP A 833 1.12 -5.52 23.92
C ASP A 833 1.42 -7.02 23.90
N LEU A 834 1.24 -7.67 25.06
CA LEU A 834 1.47 -9.12 25.17
C LEU A 834 0.37 -9.95 24.49
N ALA A 835 -0.86 -9.42 24.38
CA ALA A 835 -1.98 -10.14 23.78
C ALA A 835 -1.77 -10.36 22.28
N LEU A 836 -1.19 -9.38 21.59
CA LEU A 836 -0.82 -9.50 20.19
C LEU A 836 0.22 -10.61 19.95
N LEU A 837 1.22 -10.75 20.83
CA LEU A 837 2.17 -11.87 20.75
C LEU A 837 1.47 -13.22 20.93
N GLU A 838 0.53 -13.31 21.88
CA GLU A 838 -0.26 -14.53 22.11
C GLU A 838 -1.08 -14.91 20.88
N GLU A 839 -1.74 -13.93 20.24
CA GLU A 839 -2.57 -14.15 19.06
C GLU A 839 -1.79 -14.74 17.88
N HIS A 840 -0.57 -14.25 17.64
CA HIS A 840 0.24 -14.65 16.49
C HIS A 840 1.23 -15.78 16.77
N TYR A 841 1.38 -16.22 18.03
CA TYR A 841 2.43 -17.17 18.47
C TYR A 841 2.47 -18.47 17.66
N GLU A 842 1.32 -19.11 17.44
CA GLU A 842 1.29 -20.39 16.73
C GLU A 842 1.69 -20.26 15.25
N ALA A 843 1.35 -19.14 14.60
CA ALA A 843 1.80 -18.86 13.23
C ALA A 843 3.32 -18.62 13.19
N MET A 844 3.86 -17.84 14.15
CA MET A 844 5.30 -17.62 14.27
C MET A 844 6.07 -18.94 14.48
N LYS A 845 5.57 -19.81 15.36
CA LYS A 845 6.15 -21.14 15.62
C LYS A 845 6.22 -22.01 14.37
N ARG A 846 5.10 -22.09 13.62
CA ARG A 846 5.05 -22.85 12.36
C ARG A 846 6.05 -22.35 11.31
N TYR A 847 6.33 -21.04 11.30
CA TYR A 847 7.34 -20.48 10.40
C TYR A 847 8.76 -20.92 10.76
N VAL A 848 9.12 -20.92 12.05
CA VAL A 848 10.42 -21.45 12.49
C VAL A 848 10.54 -22.96 12.22
N GLU A 849 9.46 -23.72 12.40
CA GLU A 849 9.42 -25.15 12.02
C GLU A 849 9.64 -25.33 10.51
N PHE A 850 9.02 -24.48 9.69
CA PHE A 850 9.27 -24.44 8.25
C PHE A 850 10.74 -24.14 7.93
N LEU A 851 11.35 -23.09 8.51
CA LEU A 851 12.76 -22.77 8.28
C LEU A 851 13.68 -23.92 8.71
N ASN A 852 13.39 -24.58 9.83
CA ASN A 852 14.12 -25.76 10.28
C ASN A 852 14.06 -26.90 9.24
N SER A 853 12.93 -27.06 8.54
CA SER A 853 12.80 -28.04 7.44
C SER A 853 13.64 -27.71 6.20
N LYS A 854 14.08 -26.46 6.07
CA LYS A 854 14.92 -25.96 4.97
C LYS A 854 16.42 -25.97 5.29
N ILE A 855 16.80 -26.44 6.48
CA ILE A 855 18.20 -26.65 6.83
C ILE A 855 18.64 -27.98 6.23
N ASP A 856 19.65 -27.91 5.36
CA ASP A 856 20.29 -29.09 4.81
C ASP A 856 21.00 -29.89 5.92
N SER A 857 20.70 -31.18 6.01
CA SER A 857 21.14 -32.02 7.13
C SER A 857 22.62 -32.39 7.08
N GLU A 858 23.26 -32.31 5.91
CA GLU A 858 24.68 -32.64 5.74
C GLU A 858 25.57 -31.41 5.98
N THR A 859 25.19 -30.28 5.40
CA THR A 859 25.97 -29.05 5.41
C THR A 859 25.59 -28.11 6.55
N GLY A 860 24.35 -28.20 7.06
CA GLY A 860 23.78 -27.29 8.05
C GLY A 860 23.36 -25.93 7.47
N VAL A 861 23.41 -25.74 6.16
CA VAL A 861 23.05 -24.48 5.49
C VAL A 861 21.53 -24.38 5.35
N LEU A 862 20.97 -23.20 5.63
CA LEU A 862 19.55 -22.90 5.41
C LEU A 862 19.36 -22.46 3.95
N TYR A 863 18.43 -23.08 3.23
CA TYR A 863 18.10 -22.72 1.85
C TYR A 863 16.63 -22.31 1.71
N GLU A 864 16.35 -21.02 1.84
CA GLU A 864 15.00 -20.49 1.69
C GLU A 864 15.00 -19.03 1.18
N GLY A 865 15.02 -18.89 -0.14
CA GLY A 865 14.92 -17.60 -0.81
C GLY A 865 15.67 -17.60 -2.13
N PRO A 866 15.43 -16.59 -2.96
CA PRO A 866 16.48 -16.07 -3.82
C PRO A 866 17.08 -14.76 -3.33
N LEU A 867 16.38 -13.95 -2.50
CA LEU A 867 16.86 -12.60 -2.16
C LEU A 867 17.83 -12.58 -0.97
N GLY A 868 18.84 -11.73 -1.07
CA GLY A 868 19.71 -11.29 0.01
C GLY A 868 19.50 -9.81 0.33
N ASP A 869 20.59 -9.06 0.39
CA ASP A 869 20.56 -7.61 0.64
C ASP A 869 20.10 -6.82 -0.59
N TRP A 870 18.79 -6.82 -0.84
CA TRP A 870 18.15 -6.30 -2.04
C TRP A 870 18.53 -4.84 -2.34
N LEU A 871 18.86 -4.56 -3.60
CA LEU A 871 19.33 -3.25 -4.10
C LEU A 871 20.64 -2.75 -3.48
N SER A 872 21.45 -3.65 -2.91
CA SER A 872 22.82 -3.35 -2.49
C SER A 872 23.72 -3.05 -3.69
N PRO A 873 24.53 -1.96 -3.62
CA PRO A 873 25.62 -1.74 -4.57
C PRO A 873 26.69 -2.85 -4.58
N GLU A 874 26.75 -3.74 -3.60
CA GLU A 874 27.65 -4.92 -3.57
C GLU A 874 26.86 -6.25 -3.58
N GLY A 875 25.63 -6.26 -4.12
CA GLY A 875 24.71 -7.42 -4.04
C GLY A 875 25.35 -8.74 -4.45
N PHE A 876 26.06 -8.77 -5.59
CA PHE A 876 26.72 -9.99 -6.11
C PHE A 876 27.90 -10.50 -5.29
N LYS A 877 28.37 -9.72 -4.31
CA LYS A 877 29.46 -10.11 -3.42
C LYS A 877 28.96 -10.80 -2.15
N ASN A 878 27.67 -10.66 -1.83
CA ASN A 878 27.06 -11.23 -0.63
C ASN A 878 26.96 -12.76 -0.69
N GLU A 879 26.86 -13.37 0.50
CA GLU A 879 26.52 -14.77 0.70
C GLU A 879 25.12 -14.81 1.33
N ASP A 880 24.08 -14.96 0.51
CA ASP A 880 22.69 -14.80 0.95
C ASP A 880 22.32 -15.85 2.03
N THR A 881 22.90 -17.05 1.99
CA THR A 881 22.63 -18.08 3.01
C THR A 881 23.19 -17.70 4.38
N MET A 882 24.19 -16.82 4.45
CA MET A 882 24.65 -16.23 5.71
C MET A 882 23.58 -15.28 6.27
N LEU A 883 23.00 -14.43 5.43
CA LEU A 883 21.96 -13.47 5.83
C LEU A 883 20.72 -14.20 6.33
N TRP A 884 20.30 -15.27 5.64
CA TRP A 884 19.19 -16.12 6.07
C TRP A 884 19.48 -16.81 7.41
N ALA A 885 20.71 -17.29 7.62
CA ALA A 885 21.09 -17.91 8.89
C ALA A 885 21.06 -16.91 10.06
N VAL A 886 21.43 -15.65 9.81
CA VAL A 886 21.39 -14.57 10.81
C VAL A 886 19.94 -14.18 11.14
N TYR A 887 19.05 -14.08 10.15
CA TYR A 887 17.63 -13.83 10.40
C TYR A 887 16.94 -15.00 11.11
N HIS A 888 17.29 -16.24 10.77
CA HIS A 888 16.80 -17.40 11.52
C HIS A 888 17.22 -17.35 13.00
N LEU A 889 18.43 -16.86 13.31
CA LEU A 889 18.85 -16.63 14.69
C LEU A 889 18.00 -15.56 15.39
N ARG A 890 17.67 -14.47 14.69
CA ARG A 890 16.78 -13.43 15.21
C ARG A 890 15.37 -13.98 15.48
N ASP A 891 14.83 -14.78 14.58
CA ASP A 891 13.52 -15.41 14.75
C ASP A 891 13.49 -16.36 15.95
N LEU A 892 14.54 -17.17 16.12
CA LEU A 892 14.69 -18.08 17.27
C LEU A 892 14.83 -17.34 18.60
N GLU A 893 15.55 -16.21 18.61
CA GLU A 893 15.67 -15.36 19.80
C GLU A 893 14.30 -14.80 20.20
N ILE A 894 13.59 -14.18 19.26
CA ILE A 894 12.25 -13.61 19.49
C ILE A 894 11.29 -14.69 19.98
N LEU A 895 11.28 -15.86 19.35
CA LEU A 895 10.39 -16.94 19.78
C LEU A 895 10.76 -17.52 21.14
N ALA A 896 12.05 -17.65 21.45
CA ALA A 896 12.47 -18.06 22.78
C ALA A 896 11.95 -17.09 23.85
N GLN A 897 12.11 -15.78 23.63
CA GLN A 897 11.65 -14.75 24.56
C GLN A 897 10.12 -14.71 24.64
N THR A 898 9.44 -14.79 23.50
CA THR A 898 7.97 -14.82 23.43
C THR A 898 7.40 -16.05 24.16
N ALA A 899 7.99 -17.22 23.95
CA ALA A 899 7.60 -18.43 24.66
C ALA A 899 7.77 -18.30 26.18
N GLU A 900 8.81 -17.61 26.66
CA GLU A 900 8.95 -17.31 28.09
C GLU A 900 7.86 -16.37 28.61
N LEU A 901 7.59 -15.28 27.89
CA LEU A 901 6.54 -14.32 28.24
C LEU A 901 5.15 -14.97 28.29
N LEU A 902 4.88 -15.93 27.40
CA LEU A 902 3.64 -16.68 27.33
C LEU A 902 3.64 -17.95 28.20
N ASN A 903 4.64 -18.16 29.06
CA ASN A 903 4.78 -19.32 29.95
C ASN A 903 4.81 -20.69 29.22
N LYS A 904 5.34 -20.74 28.00
CA LYS A 904 5.55 -21.95 27.18
C LYS A 904 7.00 -22.47 27.32
N SER A 905 7.39 -22.88 28.53
CA SER A 905 8.79 -23.19 28.88
C SER A 905 9.46 -24.26 28.00
N ALA A 906 8.75 -25.30 27.56
CA ALA A 906 9.32 -26.35 26.70
C ALA A 906 9.68 -25.83 25.29
N ASP A 907 8.86 -24.94 24.75
CA ASP A 907 9.14 -24.26 23.49
C ASP A 907 10.35 -23.33 23.66
N ALA A 908 10.38 -22.53 24.75
CA ALA A 908 11.50 -21.65 25.06
C ALA A 908 12.84 -22.39 25.15
N GLU A 909 12.89 -23.53 25.85
CA GLU A 909 14.09 -24.37 25.94
C GLU A 909 14.52 -24.90 24.55
N THR A 910 13.55 -25.32 23.73
CA THR A 910 13.80 -25.81 22.37
C THR A 910 14.40 -24.73 21.48
N PHE A 911 13.79 -23.53 21.45
CA PHE A 911 14.27 -22.42 20.64
C PHE A 911 15.62 -21.89 21.13
N LYS A 912 15.86 -21.84 22.45
CA LYS A 912 17.18 -21.49 23.00
C LYS A 912 18.26 -22.48 22.57
N LYS A 913 17.95 -23.79 22.59
CA LYS A 913 18.88 -24.82 22.12
C LYS A 913 19.20 -24.63 20.63
N GLN A 914 18.17 -24.49 19.79
CA GLN A 914 18.34 -24.24 18.36
C GLN A 914 19.16 -22.97 18.11
N TYR A 915 18.87 -21.88 18.82
CA TYR A 915 19.62 -20.63 18.74
C TYR A 915 21.12 -20.85 19.00
N GLN A 916 21.48 -21.57 20.07
CA GLN A 916 22.90 -21.86 20.36
C GLN A 916 23.56 -22.70 19.28
N GLU A 917 22.90 -23.74 18.77
CA GLU A 917 23.42 -24.58 17.68
C GLU A 917 23.63 -23.77 16.40
N ARG A 918 22.68 -22.91 16.03
CA ARG A 918 22.78 -22.02 14.87
C ARG A 918 23.85 -20.92 15.06
N LYS A 919 24.03 -20.41 16.27
CA LYS A 919 25.06 -19.39 16.59
C LYS A 919 26.45 -19.98 16.44
N ILE A 920 26.66 -21.22 16.90
CA ILE A 920 27.90 -21.98 16.68
C ILE A 920 28.13 -22.23 15.19
N PHE A 921 27.08 -22.60 14.44
CA PHE A 921 27.18 -22.79 13.00
C PHE A 921 27.64 -21.51 12.27
N LEU A 922 26.97 -20.39 12.52
CA LEU A 922 27.30 -19.09 11.92
C LEU A 922 28.78 -18.74 12.13
N ASN A 923 29.22 -18.75 13.39
CA ASN A 923 30.57 -18.34 13.79
C ASN A 923 31.67 -19.29 13.31
N SER A 924 31.35 -20.55 12.99
CA SER A 924 32.33 -21.54 12.53
C SER A 924 32.39 -21.69 11.01
N LYS A 925 31.31 -21.37 10.28
CA LYS A 925 31.21 -21.59 8.83
C LYS A 925 31.41 -20.33 8.01
N TYR A 926 30.86 -19.20 8.47
CA TYR A 926 30.87 -17.96 7.69
C TYR A 926 31.95 -16.98 8.14
N MET A 927 32.80 -17.32 9.10
CA MET A 927 33.85 -16.45 9.62
C MET A 927 35.22 -17.12 9.45
N ASP A 928 36.17 -16.41 8.84
CA ASP A 928 37.55 -16.85 8.79
C ASP A 928 38.19 -16.77 10.18
N PRO A 929 38.74 -17.86 10.73
CA PRO A 929 39.19 -17.90 12.12
C PRO A 929 40.43 -17.02 12.39
N VAL A 930 41.18 -16.65 11.35
CA VAL A 930 42.42 -15.87 11.46
C VAL A 930 42.12 -14.38 11.35
N THR A 931 41.50 -13.96 10.24
CA THR A 931 41.24 -12.57 9.88
C THR A 931 39.90 -12.04 10.41
N GLY A 932 38.96 -12.92 10.75
CA GLY A 932 37.60 -12.54 11.11
C GLY A 932 36.77 -11.99 9.95
N LYS A 933 37.23 -12.17 8.70
CA LYS A 933 36.46 -11.80 7.52
C LYS A 933 35.34 -12.78 7.26
N THR A 934 34.24 -12.29 6.71
CA THR A 934 33.11 -13.12 6.30
C THR A 934 33.45 -13.96 5.06
N LEU A 935 32.97 -15.20 5.02
CA LEU A 935 33.31 -16.21 4.02
C LEU A 935 32.10 -16.66 3.20
N HIS A 936 32.37 -16.93 1.92
CA HIS A 936 31.46 -17.64 1.02
C HIS A 936 31.50 -19.14 1.29
N LEU A 937 30.34 -19.79 1.20
CA LEU A 937 30.21 -21.24 1.12
C LEU A 937 30.10 -21.73 -0.34
N GLY A 938 30.16 -20.79 -1.30
CA GLY A 938 30.10 -21.06 -2.73
C GLY A 938 28.70 -20.90 -3.32
N ASN A 939 27.72 -20.40 -2.53
CA ASN A 939 26.42 -20.04 -3.07
C ASN A 939 26.54 -18.70 -3.80
N GLN A 940 25.78 -18.57 -4.88
CA GLN A 940 25.71 -17.32 -5.63
C GLN A 940 24.43 -16.59 -5.23
N SER A 941 24.53 -15.29 -4.94
CA SER A 941 23.33 -14.45 -4.77
C SER A 941 22.48 -14.45 -6.04
N THR A 942 21.16 -14.44 -5.87
CA THR A 942 20.26 -14.48 -7.03
C THR A 942 20.23 -13.14 -7.75
N ARG A 943 20.22 -13.18 -9.10
CA ARG A 943 20.10 -12.01 -9.95
C ARG A 943 18.78 -12.03 -10.73
N PHE A 944 18.15 -10.86 -10.85
CA PHE A 944 17.17 -10.61 -11.91
C PHE A 944 17.90 -9.98 -13.10
N GLY A 945 18.30 -10.82 -14.06
CA GLY A 945 19.13 -10.43 -15.20
C GLY A 945 19.95 -11.60 -15.75
N PRO A 946 20.82 -11.37 -16.76
CA PRO A 946 21.67 -12.42 -17.32
C PRO A 946 22.60 -13.03 -16.25
N PRO A 947 23.02 -14.30 -16.35
CA PRO A 947 23.94 -14.88 -15.37
C PRO A 947 25.25 -14.10 -15.34
N LEU A 948 25.89 -14.07 -14.16
CA LEU A 948 27.25 -13.52 -14.08
C LEU A 948 28.20 -14.39 -14.91
N PRO A 949 29.23 -13.79 -15.53
CA PRO A 949 30.35 -14.55 -16.06
C PRO A 949 30.90 -15.51 -15.01
N GLU A 950 31.24 -16.74 -15.40
CA GLU A 950 31.67 -17.80 -14.47
C GLU A 950 32.93 -17.40 -13.67
N ASP A 951 33.77 -16.52 -14.22
CA ASP A 951 34.93 -15.95 -13.55
C ASP A 951 34.58 -14.94 -12.44
N MET A 952 33.34 -14.47 -12.38
CA MET A 952 32.81 -13.65 -11.28
C MET A 952 32.14 -14.48 -10.17
N TYR A 953 31.94 -15.79 -10.37
CA TYR A 953 31.32 -16.65 -9.36
C TYR A 953 32.21 -16.77 -8.12
N LYS A 954 31.57 -16.65 -6.96
CA LYS A 954 32.22 -16.79 -5.66
C LYS A 954 32.37 -18.27 -5.30
N LYS A 955 33.54 -18.65 -4.80
CA LYS A 955 33.85 -20.03 -4.43
C LYS A 955 33.85 -20.16 -2.91
N ALA A 956 33.64 -21.39 -2.44
CA ALA A 956 33.78 -21.69 -1.02
C ALA A 956 35.17 -21.26 -0.52
N GLY A 957 35.20 -20.45 0.54
CA GLY A 957 36.42 -19.88 1.09
C GLY A 957 36.82 -18.50 0.55
N ASP A 958 36.15 -17.99 -0.49
CA ASP A 958 36.32 -16.59 -0.91
C ASP A 958 35.76 -15.65 0.17
N PHE A 959 36.30 -14.44 0.28
CA PHE A 959 35.78 -13.44 1.20
C PHE A 959 34.52 -12.76 0.66
N VAL A 960 33.50 -12.66 1.50
CA VAL A 960 32.34 -11.79 1.30
C VAL A 960 32.79 -10.35 1.57
N ASP A 961 33.20 -10.05 2.81
CA ASP A 961 33.80 -8.78 3.21
C ASP A 961 33.00 -7.54 2.75
N THR A 962 31.67 -7.56 2.91
CA THR A 962 30.73 -6.46 2.61
C THR A 962 30.21 -5.81 3.89
N GLN A 963 29.75 -4.57 3.81
CA GLN A 963 29.14 -3.86 4.94
C GLN A 963 28.00 -4.67 5.56
N ALA A 964 27.06 -5.19 4.74
CA ALA A 964 25.92 -5.97 5.21
C ALA A 964 26.33 -7.26 5.94
N SER A 965 27.35 -7.95 5.44
CA SER A 965 27.82 -9.22 6.03
C SER A 965 28.35 -9.06 7.45
N TYR A 966 28.81 -7.87 7.85
CA TYR A 966 29.22 -7.57 9.22
C TYR A 966 28.14 -6.85 10.01
N ALA A 967 27.47 -5.86 9.42
CA ALA A 967 26.50 -5.02 10.10
C ALA A 967 25.32 -5.82 10.66
N ILE A 968 24.72 -6.70 9.86
CA ILE A 968 23.53 -7.46 10.26
C ILE A 968 23.82 -8.39 11.47
N PRO A 969 24.85 -9.26 11.45
CA PRO A 969 25.13 -10.11 12.61
C PRO A 969 25.67 -9.36 13.84
N LEU A 970 26.30 -8.19 13.65
CA LEU A 970 26.69 -7.33 14.76
C LEU A 970 25.49 -6.68 15.43
N HIS A 971 24.52 -6.21 14.63
CA HIS A 971 23.31 -5.59 15.14
C HIS A 971 22.44 -6.56 15.94
N PHE A 972 22.30 -7.80 15.48
CA PHE A 972 21.57 -8.84 16.21
C PHE A 972 22.40 -9.54 17.30
N ASP A 973 23.62 -9.08 17.58
CA ASP A 973 24.55 -9.64 18.58
C ASP A 973 24.75 -11.17 18.49
N VAL A 974 24.80 -11.69 17.26
CA VAL A 974 24.91 -13.15 17.01
C VAL A 974 26.35 -13.64 16.82
N LEU A 975 27.34 -12.76 16.87
CA LEU A 975 28.76 -13.13 16.83
C LEU A 975 29.28 -13.51 18.22
N ASP A 976 30.19 -14.47 18.28
CA ASP A 976 30.90 -14.78 19.52
C ASP A 976 31.95 -13.70 19.84
N ALA A 977 32.41 -13.63 21.09
CA ALA A 977 33.36 -12.60 21.52
C ALA A 977 34.67 -12.59 20.72
N LYS A 978 35.11 -13.75 20.20
CA LYS A 978 36.35 -13.88 19.41
C LYS A 978 36.20 -13.27 18.02
N ASN A 979 35.05 -13.46 17.39
CA ASN A 979 34.75 -12.95 16.06
C ASN A 979 34.22 -11.51 16.10
N LYS A 980 33.50 -11.12 17.16
CA LYS A 980 32.86 -9.81 17.28
C LYS A 980 33.84 -8.65 17.13
N GLU A 981 34.95 -8.64 17.88
CA GLU A 981 35.95 -7.56 17.80
C GLU A 981 36.54 -7.44 16.39
N LYS A 982 36.90 -8.57 15.77
CA LYS A 982 37.43 -8.58 14.40
C LYS A 982 36.38 -8.15 13.36
N ALA A 983 35.14 -8.56 13.54
CA ALA A 983 34.04 -8.17 12.65
C ALA A 983 33.75 -6.67 12.76
N VAL A 984 33.86 -6.07 13.95
CA VAL A 984 33.78 -4.61 14.14
C VAL A 984 34.91 -3.91 13.38
N ASP A 985 36.16 -4.37 13.53
CA ASP A 985 37.30 -3.80 12.81
C ASP A 985 37.14 -3.94 11.28
N ASN A 986 36.65 -5.09 10.81
CA ASN A 986 36.37 -5.30 9.39
C ASN A 986 35.20 -4.43 8.90
N LEU A 987 34.12 -4.25 9.68
CA LEU A 987 33.03 -3.33 9.36
C LEU A 987 33.56 -1.90 9.20
N VAL A 988 34.34 -1.42 10.18
CA VAL A 988 35.00 -0.10 10.10
C VAL A 988 35.84 0.00 8.83
N ALA A 989 36.68 -1.00 8.56
CA ALA A 989 37.51 -1.00 7.35
C ALA A 989 36.68 -0.98 6.06
N THR A 990 35.52 -1.66 6.01
CA THR A 990 34.61 -1.62 4.84
C THR A 990 33.94 -0.27 4.64
N VAL A 991 33.69 0.47 5.73
CA VAL A 991 33.14 1.83 5.68
C VAL A 991 34.21 2.84 5.29
N GLU A 992 35.43 2.74 5.80
CA GLU A 992 36.48 3.74 5.60
C GLU A 992 37.26 3.60 4.28
N ARG A 993 37.15 2.45 3.60
CA ARG A 993 37.84 2.21 2.32
C ARG A 993 36.99 2.63 1.11
N THR A 994 37.65 2.83 -0.02
CA THR A 994 36.97 2.83 -1.32
C THR A 994 36.48 1.41 -1.63
N ASN A 995 35.28 1.29 -2.19
CA ASN A 995 34.69 0.00 -2.55
C ASN A 995 34.36 -0.02 -4.05
N ILE A 996 34.32 -1.21 -4.65
CA ILE A 996 33.90 -1.38 -6.04
C ILE A 996 32.48 -1.91 -6.01
N ASP A 997 31.55 -1.22 -6.65
CA ASP A 997 30.17 -1.68 -6.76
C ASP A 997 30.01 -2.82 -7.78
N GLU A 998 28.81 -3.37 -7.87
CA GLU A 998 28.47 -4.47 -8.75
C GLU A 998 28.59 -4.15 -10.26
N LEU A 999 28.64 -2.87 -10.62
CA LEU A 999 28.88 -2.39 -11.98
C LEU A 999 30.39 -2.18 -12.26
N GLY A 1000 31.26 -2.47 -11.29
CA GLY A 1000 32.70 -2.28 -11.41
C GLY A 1000 33.16 -0.84 -11.19
N VAL A 1001 32.29 0.03 -10.65
CA VAL A 1001 32.60 1.45 -10.40
C VAL A 1001 33.14 1.63 -8.99
N GLU A 1002 34.28 2.32 -8.87
CA GLU A 1002 34.83 2.69 -7.57
C GLU A 1002 33.95 3.75 -6.89
N ARG A 1003 33.58 3.47 -5.65
CA ARG A 1003 32.80 4.33 -4.77
C ARG A 1003 33.70 4.84 -3.64
N PRO A 1004 33.57 6.12 -3.26
CA PRO A 1004 34.45 6.74 -2.28
C PRO A 1004 34.31 6.09 -0.89
N ALA A 1005 35.28 6.34 -0.02
CA ALA A 1005 35.14 6.02 1.40
C ALA A 1005 33.86 6.62 1.99
N TYR A 1006 33.30 5.96 3.00
CA TYR A 1006 32.05 6.32 3.67
C TYR A 1006 30.83 6.31 2.72
N SER A 1007 30.86 5.43 1.72
CA SER A 1007 29.71 5.12 0.87
C SER A 1007 28.80 4.08 1.53
N LEU A 1008 27.48 4.23 1.34
CA LEU A 1008 26.48 3.26 1.75
C LEU A 1008 26.44 2.10 0.73
N MET A 1009 27.14 1.00 1.02
CA MET A 1009 27.26 -0.15 0.13
C MET A 1009 26.22 -1.24 0.44
N THR A 1010 25.21 -0.93 1.24
CA THR A 1010 24.15 -1.84 1.67
C THR A 1010 22.86 -1.65 0.87
N GLY A 1011 22.10 -2.73 0.77
CA GLY A 1011 20.71 -2.76 0.29
C GLY A 1011 19.72 -2.57 1.44
N PHE A 1012 18.47 -3.01 1.28
CA PHE A 1012 17.41 -2.78 2.28
C PHE A 1012 17.78 -3.34 3.66
N ILE A 1013 18.25 -4.58 3.70
CA ILE A 1013 18.48 -5.34 4.93
C ILE A 1013 19.71 -4.80 5.66
N GLY A 1014 20.81 -4.61 4.92
CA GLY A 1014 22.05 -4.08 5.46
C GLY A 1014 21.89 -2.64 5.94
N THR A 1015 21.13 -1.81 5.22
CA THR A 1015 20.96 -0.39 5.57
C THR A 1015 20.21 -0.22 6.90
N ALA A 1016 19.22 -1.07 7.17
CA ALA A 1016 18.52 -1.08 8.45
C ALA A 1016 19.43 -1.44 9.64
N SER A 1017 20.50 -2.19 9.41
CA SER A 1017 21.42 -2.63 10.47
C SER A 1017 22.66 -1.75 10.63
N LEU A 1018 23.12 -1.08 9.57
CA LEU A 1018 24.47 -0.51 9.49
C LEU A 1018 24.78 0.52 10.58
N THR A 1019 23.93 1.54 10.74
CA THR A 1019 24.18 2.62 11.71
C THR A 1019 24.01 2.14 13.14
N ASN A 1020 23.04 1.25 13.39
CA ASN A 1020 22.84 0.61 14.70
C ASN A 1020 24.08 -0.23 15.08
N ALA A 1021 24.55 -1.11 14.20
CA ALA A 1021 25.74 -1.92 14.43
C ALA A 1021 26.99 -1.08 14.75
N LEU A 1022 27.16 0.06 14.07
CA LEU A 1022 28.28 0.97 14.36
C LEU A 1022 28.16 1.59 15.76
N SER A 1023 26.99 2.13 16.12
CA SER A 1023 26.79 2.76 17.44
C SER A 1023 26.82 1.77 18.60
N GLU A 1024 26.23 0.59 18.44
CA GLU A 1024 26.26 -0.51 19.43
C GLU A 1024 27.68 -0.98 19.75
N ASN A 1025 28.61 -0.78 18.81
CA ASN A 1025 30.01 -1.13 18.95
C ASN A 1025 30.93 0.11 19.10
N GLY A 1026 30.37 1.25 19.54
CA GLY A 1026 31.12 2.45 19.93
C GLY A 1026 31.74 3.25 18.79
N LYS A 1027 31.25 3.06 17.55
CA LYS A 1027 31.73 3.74 16.33
C LYS A 1027 30.79 4.86 15.89
N ASP A 1028 30.24 5.61 16.84
CA ASP A 1028 29.22 6.65 16.61
C ASP A 1028 29.61 7.70 15.55
N GLY A 1029 30.88 8.12 15.55
CA GLY A 1029 31.37 9.10 14.57
C GLY A 1029 31.26 8.59 13.12
N LEU A 1030 31.38 7.28 12.88
CA LEU A 1030 31.18 6.69 11.56
C LEU A 1030 29.70 6.66 11.18
N ALA A 1031 28.81 6.35 12.12
CA ALA A 1031 27.37 6.39 11.88
C ALA A 1031 26.90 7.81 11.49
N TYR A 1032 27.31 8.84 12.25
CA TYR A 1032 27.06 10.24 11.89
C TYR A 1032 27.63 10.61 10.53
N LYS A 1033 28.86 10.17 10.22
CA LYS A 1033 29.51 10.45 8.93
C LYS A 1033 28.78 9.82 7.75
N LEU A 1034 28.22 8.62 7.90
CA LEU A 1034 27.39 7.97 6.87
C LEU A 1034 26.06 8.72 6.66
N VAL A 1035 25.38 9.09 7.75
CA VAL A 1035 24.11 9.84 7.68
C VAL A 1035 24.31 11.23 7.07
N GLN A 1036 25.48 11.85 7.29
CA GLN A 1036 25.85 13.16 6.74
C GLN A 1036 26.58 13.10 5.38
N GLN A 1037 26.84 11.90 4.84
CA GLN A 1037 27.48 11.73 3.53
C GLN A 1037 26.58 12.25 2.42
N THR A 1038 27.18 12.95 1.44
CA THR A 1038 26.48 13.55 0.31
C THR A 1038 26.92 13.03 -1.06
N SER A 1039 27.99 12.25 -1.15
CA SER A 1039 28.37 11.55 -2.39
C SER A 1039 27.58 10.26 -2.56
N TYR A 1040 27.35 9.83 -3.81
CA TYR A 1040 26.75 8.53 -4.07
C TYR A 1040 27.71 7.38 -3.71
N PRO A 1041 27.20 6.26 -3.16
CA PRO A 1041 25.85 6.07 -2.61
C PRO A 1041 25.68 6.59 -1.17
N SER A 1042 24.63 7.36 -0.91
CA SER A 1042 24.24 7.83 0.43
C SER A 1042 22.78 8.34 0.44
N TRP A 1043 22.18 8.48 1.63
CA TRP A 1043 20.84 9.05 1.76
C TRP A 1043 20.76 10.50 1.30
N LEU A 1044 21.73 11.34 1.69
CA LEU A 1044 21.69 12.77 1.33
C LEU A 1044 22.06 13.02 -0.14
N TYR A 1045 22.60 12.03 -0.84
CA TYR A 1045 22.74 12.10 -2.28
C TYR A 1045 21.37 12.24 -2.96
N SER A 1046 20.38 11.41 -2.60
CA SER A 1046 19.01 11.53 -3.12
C SER A 1046 18.38 12.87 -2.71
N VAL A 1047 18.59 13.31 -1.47
CA VAL A 1047 18.11 14.63 -0.98
C VAL A 1047 18.67 15.78 -1.83
N LYS A 1048 19.98 15.77 -2.12
CA LYS A 1048 20.62 16.78 -2.98
C LYS A 1048 20.10 16.75 -4.42
N ASN A 1049 19.66 15.59 -4.88
CA ASN A 1049 19.02 15.41 -6.19
C ASN A 1049 17.51 15.74 -6.17
N GLY A 1050 16.99 16.35 -5.09
CA GLY A 1050 15.63 16.86 -5.04
C GLY A 1050 14.57 15.88 -4.53
N ALA A 1051 14.99 14.77 -3.89
CA ALA A 1051 14.07 13.83 -3.26
C ALA A 1051 13.20 14.51 -2.19
N THR A 1052 11.91 14.20 -2.20
CA THR A 1052 10.93 14.64 -1.18
C THR A 1052 10.31 13.45 -0.42
N THR A 1053 10.76 12.26 -0.74
CA THR A 1053 10.39 10.94 -0.23
C THR A 1053 11.65 10.07 -0.28
N ILE A 1054 11.63 8.91 0.38
CA ILE A 1054 12.67 7.91 0.20
C ILE A 1054 12.44 7.20 -1.13
N TRP A 1055 13.51 7.01 -1.90
CA TRP A 1055 13.47 6.35 -3.20
C TRP A 1055 13.74 4.84 -3.06
N GLU A 1056 13.27 4.05 -4.02
CA GLU A 1056 13.53 2.60 -4.08
C GLU A 1056 15.01 2.32 -4.30
N ARG A 1057 15.70 3.16 -5.09
CA ARG A 1057 17.15 3.12 -5.30
C ARG A 1057 17.76 4.44 -4.85
N LEU A 1058 18.96 4.39 -4.26
CA LEU A 1058 19.68 5.61 -3.85
C LEU A 1058 20.00 6.55 -5.04
N ASN A 1059 20.07 5.99 -6.25
CA ASN A 1059 20.21 6.69 -7.53
C ASN A 1059 18.97 6.54 -8.43
N SER A 1060 17.75 6.46 -7.87
CA SER A 1060 16.54 6.43 -8.70
C SER A 1060 16.48 7.59 -9.70
N TYR A 1061 17.01 8.76 -9.31
CA TYR A 1061 17.30 9.87 -10.20
C TYR A 1061 18.63 10.53 -9.84
N THR A 1062 19.37 11.00 -10.83
CA THR A 1062 20.52 11.88 -10.65
C THR A 1062 20.42 13.06 -11.60
N VAL A 1063 20.91 14.23 -11.18
CA VAL A 1063 20.99 15.42 -12.04
C VAL A 1063 21.89 15.14 -13.25
N GLU A 1064 22.89 14.27 -13.09
CA GLU A 1064 23.87 13.93 -14.11
C GLU A 1064 23.35 12.92 -15.16
N ASP A 1065 22.67 11.85 -14.72
CA ASP A 1065 22.32 10.69 -15.56
C ASP A 1065 20.81 10.47 -15.72
N GLY A 1066 19.97 11.36 -15.17
CA GLY A 1066 18.52 11.20 -15.19
C GLY A 1066 18.10 9.94 -14.45
N PHE A 1067 17.47 8.98 -15.13
CA PHE A 1067 16.89 7.78 -14.50
C PHE A 1067 17.80 6.55 -14.52
N GLY A 1068 18.98 6.64 -15.15
CA GLY A 1068 19.99 5.58 -15.15
C GLY A 1068 19.54 4.23 -15.75
N GLY A 1069 18.53 4.23 -16.62
CA GLY A 1069 18.01 3.02 -17.28
C GLY A 1069 17.19 2.08 -16.38
N ASN A 1070 16.76 2.51 -15.19
CA ASN A 1070 16.13 1.65 -14.19
C ASN A 1070 14.59 1.57 -14.30
N ASN A 1071 13.97 2.27 -15.25
CA ASN A 1071 12.52 2.55 -15.23
C ASN A 1071 11.60 1.33 -15.10
N SER A 1072 12.02 0.13 -15.49
CA SER A 1072 11.23 -1.09 -15.25
C SER A 1072 11.03 -1.44 -13.77
N MET A 1073 11.85 -0.89 -12.86
CA MET A 1073 11.73 -1.01 -11.40
C MET A 1073 12.46 0.16 -10.71
N ASN A 1074 11.80 1.33 -10.70
CA ASN A 1074 12.36 2.57 -10.18
C ASN A 1074 11.31 3.50 -9.56
N SER A 1075 10.84 3.17 -8.37
CA SER A 1075 9.93 4.03 -7.60
C SER A 1075 10.67 5.17 -6.89
N PHE A 1076 10.02 6.33 -6.82
CA PHE A 1076 10.48 7.48 -6.06
C PHE A 1076 9.76 7.63 -4.71
N ASN A 1077 9.04 6.60 -4.29
CA ASN A 1077 8.41 6.54 -2.98
C ASN A 1077 8.37 5.09 -2.46
N HIS A 1078 9.41 4.73 -1.72
CA HIS A 1078 9.56 3.56 -0.85
C HIS A 1078 9.87 4.04 0.56
N TYR A 1079 9.84 3.17 1.58
CA TYR A 1079 10.29 3.54 2.94
C TYR A 1079 11.47 2.74 3.45
N SER A 1080 11.91 1.68 2.74
CA SER A 1080 12.87 0.68 3.25
C SER A 1080 14.23 1.30 3.64
N PHE A 1081 14.82 2.16 2.81
CA PHE A 1081 16.03 2.91 3.17
C PHE A 1081 15.80 3.98 4.26
N GLY A 1082 14.55 4.30 4.57
CA GLY A 1082 14.15 5.18 5.67
C GLY A 1082 14.25 4.54 7.06
N ALA A 1083 14.59 3.24 7.15
CA ALA A 1083 14.80 2.54 8.41
C ALA A 1083 15.84 3.22 9.33
N VAL A 1084 16.77 3.99 8.76
CA VAL A 1084 17.75 4.81 9.50
C VAL A 1084 17.14 5.75 10.54
N VAL A 1085 15.84 6.07 10.42
CA VAL A 1085 15.15 6.86 11.43
C VAL A 1085 15.19 6.19 12.81
N SER A 1086 15.18 4.85 12.90
CA SER A 1086 15.27 4.20 14.22
C SER A 1086 16.58 4.54 14.90
N TRP A 1087 17.69 4.63 14.15
CA TRP A 1087 18.98 5.12 14.66
C TRP A 1087 18.91 6.60 15.11
N MET A 1088 18.18 7.46 14.37
CA MET A 1088 18.00 8.86 14.77
C MET A 1088 17.31 8.98 16.14
N TYR A 1089 16.36 8.11 16.45
CA TYR A 1089 15.71 8.08 17.76
C TYR A 1089 16.55 7.36 18.82
N ASN A 1090 16.99 6.13 18.54
CA ASN A 1090 17.72 5.28 19.48
C ASN A 1090 19.08 5.87 19.88
N TYR A 1091 19.81 6.53 18.98
CA TYR A 1091 21.19 6.95 19.23
C TYR A 1091 21.38 8.47 19.14
N SER A 1092 20.89 9.12 18.08
CA SER A 1092 21.06 10.57 17.96
C SER A 1092 20.27 11.32 19.05
N LEU A 1093 18.98 11.04 19.21
CA LEU A 1093 18.21 11.53 20.35
C LEU A 1093 18.44 10.70 21.61
N GLY A 1094 18.81 9.44 21.48
CA GLY A 1094 19.01 8.56 22.63
C GLY A 1094 17.73 8.08 23.29
N ILE A 1095 16.57 8.18 22.65
CA ILE A 1095 15.31 7.65 23.18
C ILE A 1095 15.26 6.17 22.82
N GLN A 1096 15.54 5.30 23.79
CA GLN A 1096 15.63 3.86 23.60
C GLN A 1096 14.59 3.14 24.45
N ARG A 1097 14.09 2.01 23.95
CA ARG A 1097 13.24 1.10 24.71
C ARG A 1097 14.05 0.40 25.80
N ASP A 1098 13.46 0.20 26.98
CA ASP A 1098 13.95 -0.83 27.90
C ASP A 1098 13.34 -2.17 27.47
N THR A 1099 14.15 -3.07 26.92
CA THR A 1099 13.66 -4.35 26.41
C THR A 1099 13.15 -5.28 27.51
N ALA A 1100 13.51 -5.03 28.78
CA ALA A 1100 12.99 -5.75 29.94
C ALA A 1100 11.65 -5.16 30.44
N GLN A 1101 11.33 -3.92 30.07
CA GLN A 1101 10.08 -3.24 30.41
C GLN A 1101 9.44 -2.55 29.19
N PRO A 1102 8.86 -3.33 28.27
CA PRO A 1102 8.26 -2.82 27.03
C PRO A 1102 7.18 -1.76 27.25
N GLY A 1103 6.92 -0.96 26.21
CA GLY A 1103 5.88 0.09 26.26
C GLY A 1103 6.33 1.43 26.86
N PHE A 1104 7.62 1.61 27.14
CA PHE A 1104 8.19 2.83 27.76
C PHE A 1104 7.69 3.13 29.18
N LYS A 1105 7.32 2.09 29.94
CA LYS A 1105 7.06 2.25 31.39
C LYS A 1105 8.33 2.65 32.13
N HIS A 1106 9.40 1.97 31.80
CA HIS A 1106 10.78 2.41 31.98
C HIS A 1106 11.42 2.48 30.60
N PHE A 1107 12.38 3.37 30.40
CA PHE A 1107 13.08 3.52 29.13
C PHE A 1107 14.49 4.04 29.33
N VAL A 1108 15.30 4.00 28.28
CA VAL A 1108 16.69 4.45 28.33
C VAL A 1108 16.82 5.77 27.59
N LEU A 1109 17.47 6.73 28.24
CA LEU A 1109 17.95 7.96 27.63
C LEU A 1109 19.47 7.86 27.45
N LYS A 1110 19.94 7.66 26.23
CA LYS A 1110 21.36 7.56 25.90
C LYS A 1110 21.70 8.45 24.70
N PRO A 1111 21.58 9.79 24.85
CA PRO A 1111 21.88 10.71 23.76
C PRO A 1111 23.36 10.61 23.37
N ILE A 1112 23.64 10.56 22.07
CA ILE A 1112 24.99 10.57 21.54
C ILE A 1112 25.18 11.84 20.71
N PRO A 1113 25.71 12.94 21.30
CA PRO A 1113 26.14 14.10 20.54
C PRO A 1113 27.13 13.70 19.44
N ASP A 1114 27.02 14.30 18.26
CA ASP A 1114 27.93 14.02 17.14
C ASP A 1114 29.39 14.25 17.58
N PRO A 1115 30.21 13.18 17.70
CA PRO A 1115 31.56 13.30 18.22
C PRO A 1115 32.50 14.05 17.26
N THR A 1116 32.12 14.17 15.98
CA THR A 1116 32.85 14.99 14.99
C THR A 1116 32.57 16.48 15.16
N LYS A 1117 31.51 16.84 15.89
CA LYS A 1117 30.98 18.20 16.03
C LYS A 1117 30.59 18.85 14.69
N GLU A 1118 30.35 18.07 13.63
CA GLU A 1118 29.75 18.60 12.40
C GLU A 1118 28.29 19.00 12.66
N MET A 1119 27.54 18.12 13.32
CA MET A 1119 26.22 18.44 13.87
C MET A 1119 26.34 19.05 15.28
N GLN A 1120 25.79 20.26 15.45
CA GLN A 1120 25.90 21.08 16.67
C GLN A 1120 24.81 20.81 17.70
N PHE A 1121 23.64 20.37 17.24
CA PHE A 1121 22.53 19.96 18.11
C PHE A 1121 21.65 18.94 17.39
N ALA A 1122 20.95 18.13 18.17
CA ALA A 1122 19.75 17.42 17.75
C ALA A 1122 18.70 17.48 18.87
N LYS A 1123 17.44 17.69 18.49
CA LYS A 1123 16.30 17.74 19.40
C LYS A 1123 15.09 17.07 18.77
N GLY A 1124 14.24 16.49 19.61
CA GLY A 1124 13.03 15.84 19.14
C GLY A 1124 12.21 15.24 20.27
N TYR A 1125 11.18 14.50 19.88
CA TYR A 1125 10.33 13.78 20.82
C TYR A 1125 9.74 12.52 20.21
N TYR A 1126 9.32 11.62 21.10
CA TYR A 1126 8.41 10.52 20.82
C TYR A 1126 7.23 10.59 21.81
N ASP A 1127 6.00 10.55 21.30
CA ASP A 1127 4.75 10.48 22.05
C ASP A 1127 4.42 9.01 22.34
N SER A 1128 4.94 8.50 23.45
CA SER A 1128 4.65 7.12 23.88
C SER A 1128 3.23 6.99 24.39
N MET A 1129 2.79 5.75 24.62
CA MET A 1129 1.49 5.47 25.23
C MET A 1129 1.37 6.01 26.66
N TYR A 1130 2.48 6.35 27.34
CA TYR A 1130 2.48 7.05 28.63
C TYR A 1130 2.56 8.58 28.51
N GLY A 1131 2.95 9.11 27.34
CA GLY A 1131 3.05 10.54 27.07
C GLY A 1131 4.36 10.92 26.39
N ARG A 1132 4.57 12.23 26.21
CA ARG A 1132 5.71 12.75 25.47
C ARG A 1132 7.05 12.54 26.19
N ILE A 1133 7.96 11.83 25.53
CA ILE A 1133 9.38 11.75 25.86
C ILE A 1133 10.11 12.77 24.99
N LYS A 1134 10.79 13.75 25.60
CA LYS A 1134 11.62 14.72 24.87
C LYS A 1134 13.09 14.47 25.12
N SER A 1135 13.91 14.69 24.10
CA SER A 1135 15.36 14.60 24.19
C SER A 1135 16.00 15.66 23.29
N GLU A 1136 16.97 16.41 23.84
CA GLU A 1136 17.72 17.44 23.11
C GLU A 1136 19.14 17.51 23.65
N TRP A 1137 20.14 17.43 22.77
CA TRP A 1137 21.52 17.74 23.11
C TRP A 1137 22.05 18.89 22.24
N LYS A 1138 22.99 19.66 22.79
CA LYS A 1138 23.64 20.77 22.10
C LYS A 1138 25.07 20.97 22.57
N TRP A 1139 26.01 21.12 21.63
CA TRP A 1139 27.39 21.50 21.94
C TRP A 1139 27.47 22.93 22.50
N ALA A 1140 28.30 23.11 23.52
CA ALA A 1140 28.60 24.39 24.16
C ALA A 1140 30.12 24.65 24.18
N ASN A 1141 30.54 25.85 24.61
CA ASN A 1141 31.96 26.22 24.62
C ASN A 1141 32.80 25.38 25.60
N ASP A 1142 32.20 24.88 26.67
CA ASP A 1142 32.85 24.17 27.79
C ASP A 1142 32.28 22.75 28.00
N GLY A 1143 31.83 22.08 26.94
CA GLY A 1143 31.24 20.75 26.96
C GLY A 1143 29.94 20.71 26.15
N TRP A 1144 28.86 20.16 26.72
CA TRP A 1144 27.55 20.12 26.07
C TRP A 1144 26.39 20.17 27.06
N GLU A 1145 25.22 20.51 26.54
CA GLU A 1145 23.97 20.61 27.29
C GLU A 1145 23.01 19.52 26.82
N TYR A 1146 22.25 18.97 27.75
CA TYR A 1146 21.21 17.97 27.49
C TYR A 1146 19.91 18.37 28.19
N SER A 1147 18.78 18.31 27.49
CA SER A 1147 17.47 18.48 28.10
C SER A 1147 16.57 17.29 27.79
N ALA A 1148 15.80 16.86 28.80
CA ALA A 1148 14.90 15.72 28.68
C ALA A 1148 13.57 15.97 29.39
N THR A 1149 12.52 15.34 28.89
CA THR A 1149 11.23 15.24 29.59
C THR A 1149 10.83 13.78 29.67
N ILE A 1150 10.56 13.31 30.89
CA ILE A 1150 10.08 11.96 31.19
C ILE A 1150 8.61 12.08 31.60
N PRO A 1151 7.67 11.40 30.90
CA PRO A 1151 6.25 11.55 31.16
C PRO A 1151 5.85 11.00 32.53
N ALA A 1152 4.75 11.52 33.10
CA ALA A 1152 4.20 11.02 34.35
C ALA A 1152 3.95 9.50 34.31
N ASN A 1153 4.09 8.85 35.45
CA ASN A 1153 4.02 7.40 35.61
C ASN A 1153 5.15 6.58 34.95
N THR A 1154 6.23 7.23 34.51
CA THR A 1154 7.41 6.54 33.95
C THR A 1154 8.69 6.97 34.65
N SER A 1155 9.76 6.21 34.42
CA SER A 1155 11.13 6.57 34.79
C SER A 1155 12.09 6.25 33.63
N ALA A 1156 13.32 6.75 33.72
CA ALA A 1156 14.33 6.47 32.72
C ALA A 1156 15.74 6.35 33.31
N SER A 1157 16.49 5.38 32.80
CA SER A 1157 17.94 5.31 32.97
C SER A 1157 18.61 6.25 31.96
N LEU A 1158 19.30 7.27 32.46
CA LEU A 1158 20.08 8.22 31.67
C LEU A 1158 21.56 7.85 31.67
N HIS A 1159 22.12 7.66 30.47
CA HIS A 1159 23.53 7.36 30.24
C HIS A 1159 24.21 8.55 29.56
N LEU A 1160 25.25 9.09 30.19
CA LEU A 1160 26.01 10.24 29.67
C LEU A 1160 27.50 9.90 29.58
N LYS A 1161 28.12 10.16 28.41
CA LYS A 1161 29.57 10.03 28.23
C LYS A 1161 30.30 11.15 28.97
N THR A 1162 30.80 10.84 30.17
CA THR A 1162 31.63 11.71 31.02
C THR A 1162 32.29 10.86 32.10
N ASP A 1163 33.51 11.21 32.53
CA ASP A 1163 34.28 10.42 33.50
C ASP A 1163 33.72 10.47 34.93
N THR A 1164 32.99 11.53 35.28
CA THR A 1164 32.45 11.70 36.64
C THR A 1164 31.22 12.59 36.67
N ALA A 1165 30.31 12.28 37.60
CA ALA A 1165 29.14 13.09 37.94
C ALA A 1165 29.51 14.46 38.51
N LYS A 1166 30.78 14.73 38.85
CA LYS A 1166 31.25 16.08 39.22
C LYS A 1166 31.20 17.06 38.07
N ASN A 1167 31.30 16.56 36.83
CA ASN A 1167 31.21 17.36 35.61
C ASN A 1167 29.76 17.69 35.24
N LEU A 1168 28.80 17.18 36.02
CA LEU A 1168 27.38 17.31 35.75
C LEU A 1168 26.72 18.31 36.70
N THR A 1169 25.91 19.19 36.15
CA THR A 1169 24.84 19.87 36.92
C THR A 1169 23.49 19.54 36.32
N VAL A 1170 22.53 19.20 37.18
CA VAL A 1170 21.14 18.92 36.81
C VAL A 1170 20.26 20.00 37.42
N ASN A 1171 19.47 20.69 36.60
CA ASN A 1171 18.65 21.83 36.97
C ASN A 1171 19.46 22.88 37.77
N LYS A 1172 20.68 23.18 37.31
CA LYS A 1172 21.65 24.11 37.93
C LYS A 1172 22.15 23.69 39.33
N MET A 1173 21.93 22.43 39.71
CA MET A 1173 22.35 21.85 40.99
C MET A 1173 23.34 20.70 40.75
N LYS A 1174 24.22 20.43 41.72
CA LYS A 1174 25.05 19.21 41.69
C LYS A 1174 24.16 17.96 41.72
N VAL A 1175 24.52 16.89 41.03
CA VAL A 1175 23.75 15.63 40.92
C VAL A 1175 23.18 15.17 42.27
N LYS A 1176 24.01 15.07 43.32
CA LYS A 1176 23.59 14.66 44.69
C LYS A 1176 22.53 15.54 45.36
N LYS A 1177 22.27 16.73 44.83
CA LYS A 1177 21.27 17.69 45.35
C LYS A 1177 20.10 17.90 44.38
N ALA A 1178 20.14 17.32 43.19
CA ALA A 1178 19.06 17.41 42.23
C ALA A 1178 17.90 16.51 42.67
N LYS A 1179 16.66 17.01 42.55
CA LYS A 1179 15.46 16.24 42.89
C LYS A 1179 15.14 15.27 41.75
N GLY A 1180 14.70 14.07 42.09
CA GLY A 1180 14.27 13.07 41.11
C GLY A 1180 15.42 12.41 40.34
N VAL A 1181 16.65 12.58 40.80
CA VAL A 1181 17.86 12.00 40.19
C VAL A 1181 18.54 11.11 41.22
N GLU A 1182 18.86 9.89 40.82
CA GLU A 1182 19.72 8.99 41.57
C GLU A 1182 20.99 8.70 40.76
N LEU A 1183 22.17 8.74 41.39
CA LEU A 1183 23.42 8.34 40.75
C LEU A 1183 23.60 6.84 40.94
N ILE A 1184 23.60 6.09 39.83
CA ILE A 1184 23.70 4.63 39.83
C ILE A 1184 25.15 4.19 39.75
N SER A 1185 25.92 4.73 38.79
CA SER A 1185 27.34 4.38 38.59
C SER A 1185 28.15 5.51 37.95
N GLU A 1186 29.47 5.43 38.13
CA GLU A 1186 30.50 6.24 37.48
C GLU A 1186 31.59 5.26 36.97
N ASP A 1187 31.35 4.61 35.83
CA ASP A 1187 32.19 3.50 35.35
C ASP A 1187 32.61 3.72 33.88
N HIS A 1188 33.88 3.43 33.56
CA HIS A 1188 34.39 3.34 32.18
C HIS A 1188 34.10 4.56 31.27
N GLY A 1189 34.11 5.78 31.81
CA GLY A 1189 33.86 7.00 31.03
C GLY A 1189 32.37 7.29 30.77
N GLU A 1190 31.48 6.62 31.48
CA GLU A 1190 30.03 6.84 31.45
C GLU A 1190 29.50 7.07 32.88
N VAL A 1191 28.56 8.02 33.01
CA VAL A 1191 27.78 8.23 34.23
C VAL A 1191 26.35 7.78 33.97
N GLN A 1192 25.86 6.88 34.82
CA GLN A 1192 24.47 6.43 34.78
C GLN A 1192 23.66 7.07 35.91
N LEU A 1193 22.55 7.69 35.54
CA LEU A 1193 21.57 8.27 36.44
C LEU A 1193 20.23 7.57 36.27
N GLU A 1194 19.47 7.42 37.35
CA GLU A 1194 18.05 7.06 37.27
C GLU A 1194 17.21 8.32 37.46
N LEU A 1195 16.29 8.57 36.54
CA LEU A 1195 15.43 9.75 36.49
C LEU A 1195 13.97 9.34 36.67
N VAL A 1196 13.28 9.98 37.60
CA VAL A 1196 11.80 9.87 37.69
C VAL A 1196 11.13 10.79 36.67
N SER A 1197 9.80 10.70 36.52
CA SER A 1197 9.05 11.64 35.68
C SER A 1197 9.32 13.12 36.02
N GLY A 1198 9.37 13.97 35.00
CA GLY A 1198 9.70 15.39 35.13
C GLY A 1198 10.52 15.94 33.98
N SER A 1199 10.97 17.20 34.11
CA SER A 1199 11.84 17.87 33.14
C SER A 1199 13.22 18.13 33.72
N TYR A 1200 14.26 17.90 32.92
CA TYR A 1200 15.65 17.96 33.32
C TYR A 1200 16.45 18.82 32.34
N GLU A 1201 17.20 19.79 32.86
CA GLU A 1201 18.27 20.52 32.16
C GLU A 1201 19.61 20.07 32.74
N ILE A 1202 20.47 19.49 31.93
CA ILE A 1202 21.75 18.92 32.34
C ILE A 1202 22.86 19.64 31.59
N LYS A 1203 23.83 20.17 32.33
CA LYS A 1203 25.08 20.69 31.77
C LYS A 1203 26.20 19.71 32.07
N ILE A 1204 26.92 19.31 31.03
CA ILE A 1204 28.08 18.44 31.05
C ILE A 1204 29.30 19.29 30.71
N THR A 1205 30.26 19.39 31.61
CA THR A 1205 31.53 20.09 31.36
C THR A 1205 32.66 19.13 31.01
N ASP A 1206 33.54 19.54 30.11
CA ASP A 1206 34.75 18.78 29.75
C ASP A 1206 35.76 18.65 30.92
#